data_AF-A0A1G4I361-F1
#
_entry.id   AF-A0A1G4I361-F1
#
_cell.length_a   1.000
_cell.length_b   1.000
_cell.length_c   1.000
_cell.angle_alpha   90.00
_cell.angle_beta   90.00
_cell.angle_gamma   90.00
#
_symmetry.space_group_name_H-M   'P 1'
#
loop_
_entity.id
_entity.type
_entity.pdbx_description
1 polymer ?
#
loop_
_entity_poly.entity_id
_entity_poly.type
_entity_poly.pdbx_seq_one_letter_code
_entity_poly.pdbx_strand_id
1 'polypeptide(L)'
;MRRLFVTTASTLCRSLHCTDTRTGGAGKESTPAEVQCEMTLQCSDESGCSPFLSSLLSPVETVPLHDVTRTYSTMDVVDPPARYNPMVPNVEPSSSSAGHMEQMLENEEEEGPVACAHKNGKLWGVFEGSEDNKPPAWFYRLCKDLFYRTNSEDNMDDAALVSDIEPSHYISSTENLHIDGCDTTQRSAEAGTDVRDGVDPYVWIPFNLLDEADYHVGPYRFPSTATYTHEQRTLLCLGDTRREYVHFCDSYAFPGRAQIPTSVGTCPSKLYVNPKQQQPVVYIQLSNDIPPAMWLPVKGTAASVRRVLAEFASMAALHRDWHHDEFMERHATAVRMLELQRLPAGEGDILRYMAYDARNAQFAFAPIREFPNQQEFFLGEHDDPEKLMEHVDLCPLLFAIPHMRTVVDLHAEHMIPTIAGPGVATSLYRCIYSKALLFVQVHLSSEVKLPPQDPEAFKFMWKDSQVLPKMRIPVFVRVVWPTNERMSGGGGLLRRFNRLFGTEFASDIPVDAAMALLYVMQWSGHIKDFLGVRGMRQRLADLLLASQQPEPTKLYPGTREIPNPEYTVAERLGMHVQYLAQLHDPDISLTIQRLLPVASAPVRMGCAKAALIAGDRELFRHIVSSEPPGRMQTYMTKLVRKRKTRDLVDAEPRLLEDQYEFAAPLWTKRGKRLDSNTLEGVVEAQSRLSG
;
A
#
# COMPACT_ATOMS: atom_id res chain seq x y z
N MET A 1 11.56 -48.02 5.43
CA MET A 1 10.75 -48.46 6.60
C MET A 1 11.60 -48.46 7.86
N ARG A 2 11.52 -47.40 8.67
CA ARG A 2 11.88 -47.39 10.10
C ARG A 2 10.83 -46.52 10.79
N ARG A 3 10.00 -47.15 11.62
CA ARG A 3 8.94 -46.49 12.40
C ARG A 3 9.59 -45.85 13.64
N LEU A 4 9.33 -44.56 13.85
CA LEU A 4 9.51 -43.92 15.15
C LEU A 4 8.13 -43.47 15.62
N PHE A 5 7.66 -44.13 16.68
CA PHE A 5 6.50 -43.73 17.46
C PHE A 5 6.90 -42.53 18.32
N VAL A 6 6.12 -41.46 18.29
CA VAL A 6 6.15 -40.42 19.32
C VAL A 6 4.77 -40.39 19.97
N THR A 7 4.75 -40.80 21.23
CA THR A 7 3.62 -40.79 22.16
C THR A 7 3.21 -39.36 22.49
N THR A 8 1.93 -39.08 22.33
CA THR A 8 1.26 -37.85 22.79
C THR A 8 1.01 -37.91 24.29
N ALA A 9 1.49 -36.92 25.03
CA ALA A 9 1.10 -36.66 26.41
C ALA A 9 0.39 -35.29 26.46
N SER A 10 -0.91 -35.33 26.76
CA SER A 10 -1.75 -34.17 27.00
C SER A 10 -1.53 -33.66 28.43
N THR A 11 -1.29 -32.37 28.60
CA THR A 11 -1.33 -31.74 29.93
C THR A 11 -2.08 -30.41 29.91
N LEU A 12 -3.28 -30.50 30.47
CA LEU A 12 -4.23 -29.50 30.95
C LEU A 12 -3.71 -28.08 31.26
N CYS A 13 -4.49 -27.11 30.78
CA CYS A 13 -4.57 -25.73 31.22
C CYS A 13 -4.67 -25.58 32.76
N ARG A 14 -3.90 -24.65 33.33
CA ARG A 14 -4.26 -23.94 34.56
C ARG A 14 -3.83 -22.48 34.49
N SER A 15 -4.81 -21.58 34.60
CA SER A 15 -4.59 -20.18 34.95
C SER A 15 -4.17 -20.08 36.41
N LEU A 16 -3.19 -19.22 36.72
CA LEU A 16 -2.93 -18.81 38.09
C LEU A 16 -2.67 -17.31 38.14
N HIS A 17 -3.57 -16.63 38.85
CA HIS A 17 -3.35 -15.34 39.48
C HIS A 17 -2.11 -15.37 40.37
N CYS A 18 -1.31 -14.31 40.35
CA CYS A 18 -0.33 -14.03 41.39
C CYS A 18 -0.75 -12.77 42.16
N THR A 19 -1.20 -12.98 43.39
CA THR A 19 -1.26 -12.00 44.45
C THR A 19 0.10 -11.89 45.13
N ASP A 20 0.51 -10.65 45.41
CA ASP A 20 1.69 -10.28 46.17
C ASP A 20 1.79 -10.96 47.54
N THR A 21 3.00 -11.37 47.93
CA THR A 21 3.44 -11.35 49.33
C THR A 21 4.97 -11.28 49.44
N ARG A 22 5.45 -10.20 50.05
CA ARG A 22 6.82 -9.98 50.53
C ARG A 22 7.03 -10.75 51.84
N THR A 23 8.15 -11.46 51.96
CA THR A 23 8.96 -11.56 53.20
C THR A 23 10.38 -12.00 52.83
N GLY A 24 11.39 -11.33 53.38
CA GLY A 24 12.80 -11.48 53.01
C GLY A 24 13.61 -12.48 53.84
N GLY A 25 14.92 -12.53 53.57
CA GLY A 25 15.93 -13.10 54.47
C GLY A 25 17.05 -13.91 53.82
N ALA A 26 18.20 -13.26 53.63
CA ALA A 26 19.59 -13.75 53.75
C ALA A 26 20.10 -14.98 52.95
N GLY A 27 20.98 -14.66 51.97
CA GLY A 27 22.38 -15.12 51.91
C GLY A 27 22.68 -16.61 51.69
N LYS A 28 23.13 -16.94 50.47
CA LYS A 28 24.24 -17.90 50.22
C LYS A 28 24.74 -17.78 48.78
N GLU A 29 26.06 -17.74 48.65
CA GLU A 29 26.81 -17.78 47.40
C GLU A 29 26.53 -19.07 46.61
N SER A 30 26.25 -18.92 45.32
CA SER A 30 26.34 -20.00 44.35
C SER A 30 26.81 -19.44 43.00
N THR A 31 27.88 -20.06 42.50
CA THR A 31 28.47 -20.04 41.15
C THR A 31 27.53 -19.66 40.00
N PRO A 32 28.01 -18.95 38.96
CA PRO A 32 27.15 -18.55 37.84
C PRO A 32 26.79 -19.79 37.02
N ALA A 33 25.53 -20.20 37.12
CA ALA A 33 24.93 -21.12 36.17
C ALA A 33 24.76 -20.41 34.83
N GLU A 34 25.14 -21.09 33.74
CA GLU A 34 24.87 -20.68 32.37
C GLU A 34 23.39 -20.35 32.22
N VAL A 35 23.09 -19.07 32.04
CA VAL A 35 21.76 -18.60 31.69
C VAL A 35 21.57 -18.85 30.19
N GLN A 36 21.01 -20.00 29.85
CA GLN A 36 20.33 -20.17 28.57
C GLN A 36 19.13 -19.23 28.56
N CYS A 37 19.29 -18.06 27.95
CA CYS A 37 18.19 -17.14 27.68
C CYS A 37 17.34 -17.69 26.53
N GLU A 38 16.23 -18.35 26.86
CA GLU A 38 15.15 -18.62 25.91
C GLU A 38 14.57 -17.29 25.41
N MET A 39 14.76 -17.00 24.11
CA MET A 39 14.09 -15.91 23.42
C MET A 39 12.61 -16.25 23.24
N THR A 40 11.75 -15.84 24.18
CA THR A 40 10.30 -15.89 23.97
C THR A 40 9.84 -14.65 23.19
N LEU A 41 10.04 -14.67 21.87
CA LEU A 41 9.12 -13.98 20.97
C LEU A 41 7.83 -14.79 21.02
N GLN A 42 6.70 -14.18 21.43
CA GLN A 42 5.40 -14.87 21.49
C GLN A 42 4.98 -15.32 20.09
N CYS A 43 5.43 -16.50 19.71
CA CYS A 43 5.01 -17.24 18.54
C CYS A 43 3.75 -17.99 18.95
N SER A 44 2.59 -17.41 18.66
CA SER A 44 1.33 -18.14 18.70
C SER A 44 1.14 -18.76 17.32
N ASP A 45 1.90 -19.82 17.05
CA ASP A 45 1.56 -20.86 16.08
C ASP A 45 2.53 -22.04 16.29
N GLU A 46 2.03 -23.09 16.93
CA GLU A 46 2.71 -24.38 17.06
C GLU A 46 2.79 -25.08 15.69
N SER A 47 3.77 -24.71 14.86
CA SER A 47 4.46 -25.63 13.92
C SER A 47 5.59 -24.89 13.20
N GLY A 48 6.77 -25.49 13.10
CA GLY A 48 7.91 -24.98 12.33
C GLY A 48 7.72 -25.02 10.81
N CYS A 49 6.55 -24.62 10.30
CA CYS A 49 6.12 -24.78 8.91
C CYS A 49 5.70 -23.45 8.27
N SER A 50 6.55 -22.41 8.33
CA SER A 50 6.36 -21.16 7.56
C SER A 50 6.79 -21.35 6.09
N PRO A 51 5.99 -20.89 5.09
CA PRO A 51 6.39 -20.93 3.68
C PRO A 51 7.68 -20.14 3.39
N PHE A 52 7.90 -19.03 4.10
CA PHE A 52 9.09 -18.21 3.93
C PHE A 52 10.33 -18.88 4.54
N LEU A 53 10.20 -19.50 5.71
CA LEU A 53 11.27 -20.32 6.28
C LEU A 53 11.64 -21.50 5.37
N SER A 54 10.64 -22.18 4.80
CA SER A 54 10.85 -23.28 3.87
C SER A 54 11.63 -22.84 2.63
N SER A 55 11.33 -21.66 2.07
CA SER A 55 12.04 -21.15 0.88
C SER A 55 13.47 -20.68 1.18
N LEU A 56 13.77 -20.29 2.43
CA LEU A 56 15.13 -19.99 2.88
C LEU A 56 15.98 -21.25 3.05
N LEU A 57 15.41 -22.29 3.67
CA LEU A 57 16.13 -23.54 3.97
C LEU A 57 16.25 -24.48 2.77
N SER A 58 15.21 -24.53 1.93
CA SER A 58 15.14 -25.36 0.74
C SER A 58 14.66 -24.49 -0.43
N PRO A 59 15.57 -23.67 -0.99
CA PRO A 59 15.25 -22.82 -2.13
C PRO A 59 14.79 -23.65 -3.33
N VAL A 60 13.95 -23.04 -4.16
CA VAL A 60 13.42 -23.67 -5.37
C VAL A 60 14.58 -23.99 -6.33
N GLU A 61 14.54 -25.18 -6.95
CA GLU A 61 15.46 -25.53 -8.01
C GLU A 61 15.14 -24.71 -9.28
N THR A 62 16.14 -24.01 -9.80
CA THR A 62 16.06 -23.10 -10.95
C THR A 62 16.88 -23.66 -12.12
N VAL A 63 17.98 -23.00 -12.50
CA VAL A 63 18.87 -23.41 -13.59
C VAL A 63 20.03 -24.22 -13.01
N PRO A 64 20.22 -25.50 -13.42
CA PRO A 64 21.33 -26.30 -12.95
C PRO A 64 22.65 -25.85 -13.59
N LEU A 65 23.64 -25.54 -12.73
CA LEU A 65 25.01 -25.20 -13.12
C LEU A 65 25.93 -26.36 -12.72
N HIS A 66 26.41 -27.13 -13.70
CA HIS A 66 27.30 -28.26 -13.47
C HIS A 66 28.75 -27.80 -13.27
N ASP A 67 29.38 -28.31 -12.22
CA ASP A 67 30.80 -28.15 -11.92
C ASP A 67 31.44 -29.53 -11.72
N VAL A 68 32.77 -29.60 -11.70
CA VAL A 68 33.55 -30.84 -11.54
C VAL A 68 33.25 -31.55 -10.22
N THR A 69 32.83 -30.80 -9.18
CA THR A 69 32.62 -31.34 -7.82
C THR A 69 31.15 -31.48 -7.41
N ARG A 70 30.25 -30.68 -7.98
CA ARG A 70 28.83 -30.62 -7.62
C ARG A 70 28.00 -30.00 -8.73
N THR A 71 26.68 -30.02 -8.59
CA THR A 71 25.76 -29.23 -9.42
C THR A 71 25.06 -28.21 -8.54
N TYR A 72 25.15 -26.93 -8.88
CA TYR A 72 24.45 -25.85 -8.18
C TYR A 72 23.15 -25.53 -8.90
N SER A 73 22.00 -25.92 -8.32
CA SER A 73 20.68 -25.82 -8.96
C SER A 73 19.75 -24.80 -8.31
N THR A 74 20.19 -24.08 -7.27
CA THR A 74 19.32 -23.22 -6.45
C THR A 74 19.70 -21.74 -6.52
N MET A 75 20.37 -21.32 -7.60
CA MET A 75 20.68 -19.91 -7.82
C MET A 75 19.38 -19.15 -8.14
N ASP A 76 19.11 -18.04 -7.46
CA ASP A 76 17.99 -17.18 -7.86
C ASP A 76 18.39 -16.36 -9.08
N VAL A 77 18.13 -16.87 -10.29
CA VAL A 77 18.56 -16.27 -11.56
C VAL A 77 17.55 -15.22 -12.03
N VAL A 78 18.04 -14.10 -12.59
CA VAL A 78 17.20 -13.07 -13.24
C VAL A 78 16.23 -13.69 -14.24
N ASP A 79 15.00 -13.18 -14.27
CA ASP A 79 13.98 -13.70 -15.19
C ASP A 79 14.43 -13.48 -16.66
N PRO A 80 14.09 -14.41 -17.57
CA PRO A 80 14.39 -14.23 -18.99
C PRO A 80 13.80 -12.92 -19.55
N PRO A 81 14.39 -12.34 -20.62
CA PRO A 81 13.85 -11.15 -21.25
C PRO A 81 12.38 -11.32 -21.64
N ALA A 82 11.55 -10.33 -21.28
CA ALA A 82 10.13 -10.33 -21.60
C ALA A 82 9.91 -10.27 -23.13
N ARG A 83 8.87 -10.96 -23.62
CA ARG A 83 8.49 -10.97 -25.04
C ARG A 83 7.00 -10.69 -25.17
N TYR A 84 6.65 -9.61 -25.85
CA TYR A 84 5.27 -9.40 -26.28
C TYR A 84 4.94 -10.33 -27.45
N ASN A 85 3.91 -11.17 -27.29
CA ASN A 85 3.41 -12.03 -28.35
C ASN A 85 2.00 -11.56 -28.76
N PRO A 86 1.83 -10.98 -29.97
CA PRO A 86 0.53 -10.51 -30.44
C PRO A 86 -0.56 -11.58 -30.52
N MET A 87 -0.17 -12.87 -30.52
CA MET A 87 -1.11 -14.00 -30.56
C MET A 87 -1.65 -14.37 -29.17
N VAL A 88 -1.03 -13.91 -28.09
CA VAL A 88 -1.51 -14.12 -26.72
C VAL A 88 -2.48 -12.97 -26.40
N PRO A 89 -3.77 -13.25 -26.13
CA PRO A 89 -4.74 -12.20 -25.82
C PRO A 89 -4.42 -11.54 -24.48
N ASN A 90 -4.79 -10.27 -24.33
CA ASN A 90 -4.67 -9.56 -23.06
C ASN A 90 -5.63 -10.10 -21.97
N VAL A 91 -6.76 -10.68 -22.39
CA VAL A 91 -7.70 -11.36 -21.50
C VAL A 91 -7.48 -12.85 -21.65
N GLU A 92 -7.04 -13.50 -20.58
CA GLU A 92 -6.95 -14.96 -20.53
C GLU A 92 -8.35 -15.57 -20.62
N PRO A 93 -8.62 -16.51 -21.56
CA PRO A 93 -9.88 -17.22 -21.57
C PRO A 93 -10.02 -17.97 -20.24
N SER A 94 -11.14 -17.77 -19.55
CA SER A 94 -11.40 -18.33 -18.22
C SER A 94 -11.02 -19.82 -18.16
N SER A 95 -10.09 -20.16 -17.27
CA SER A 95 -9.50 -21.50 -17.09
C SER A 95 -10.46 -22.59 -16.61
N SER A 96 -11.76 -22.38 -16.75
CA SER A 96 -12.82 -23.40 -16.68
C SER A 96 -12.96 -24.22 -17.98
N SER A 97 -12.24 -23.90 -19.06
CA SER A 97 -12.46 -24.50 -20.40
C SER A 97 -11.36 -25.43 -20.91
N ALA A 98 -10.27 -25.66 -20.19
CA ALA A 98 -9.15 -26.50 -20.67
C ALA A 98 -9.34 -28.02 -20.44
N GLY A 99 -10.50 -28.47 -19.93
CA GLY A 99 -10.76 -29.88 -19.60
C GLY A 99 -12.01 -30.52 -20.20
N HIS A 100 -12.90 -29.76 -20.85
CA HIS A 100 -14.18 -30.26 -21.38
C HIS A 100 -14.48 -29.70 -22.78
N MET A 101 -13.59 -29.96 -23.75
CA MET A 101 -13.93 -29.84 -25.17
C MET A 101 -14.80 -31.04 -25.60
N GLU A 102 -16.05 -31.09 -25.14
CA GLU A 102 -17.14 -31.84 -25.80
C GLU A 102 -18.57 -31.45 -25.35
N GLN A 103 -18.74 -30.40 -24.54
CA GLN A 103 -20.06 -29.84 -24.18
C GLN A 103 -20.05 -28.31 -24.31
N MET A 104 -19.83 -27.81 -25.53
CA MET A 104 -19.89 -26.38 -25.88
C MET A 104 -21.07 -26.04 -26.79
N LEU A 105 -22.25 -26.47 -26.38
CA LEU A 105 -23.52 -25.82 -26.69
C LEU A 105 -24.25 -25.79 -25.34
N GLU A 106 -24.65 -24.60 -24.87
CA GLU A 106 -25.33 -24.33 -23.58
C GLU A 106 -24.42 -24.27 -22.32
N ASN A 107 -23.79 -23.13 -22.10
CA ASN A 107 -23.61 -22.59 -20.74
C ASN A 107 -23.90 -21.09 -20.82
N GLU A 108 -25.16 -20.76 -21.15
CA GLU A 108 -25.75 -19.54 -20.63
C GLU A 108 -25.57 -19.60 -19.11
N GLU A 109 -24.96 -18.58 -18.51
CA GLU A 109 -24.82 -18.52 -17.06
C GLU A 109 -26.22 -18.60 -16.45
N GLU A 110 -26.51 -19.75 -15.85
CA GLU A 110 -27.85 -20.07 -15.34
C GLU A 110 -28.34 -18.89 -14.49
N GLU A 111 -29.42 -18.27 -14.95
CA GLU A 111 -29.98 -17.11 -14.30
C GLU A 111 -30.41 -17.49 -12.88
N GLY A 112 -29.91 -16.76 -11.88
CA GLY A 112 -30.16 -17.09 -10.49
C GLY A 112 -31.65 -16.98 -10.12
N PRO A 113 -32.07 -17.62 -9.02
CA PRO A 113 -33.47 -17.68 -8.63
C PRO A 113 -34.06 -16.30 -8.31
N VAL A 114 -33.25 -15.34 -7.85
CA VAL A 114 -33.73 -13.97 -7.57
C VAL A 114 -33.92 -13.21 -8.87
N ALA A 115 -32.98 -13.30 -9.81
CA ALA A 115 -33.12 -12.70 -11.14
C ALA A 115 -34.32 -13.27 -11.91
N CYS A 116 -34.52 -14.59 -11.87
CA CYS A 116 -35.71 -15.25 -12.40
C CYS A 116 -37.01 -14.74 -11.74
N ALA A 117 -37.03 -14.59 -10.42
CA ALA A 117 -38.21 -14.07 -9.71
C ALA A 117 -38.49 -12.62 -10.09
N HIS A 118 -37.45 -11.81 -10.29
CA HIS A 118 -37.57 -10.43 -10.74
C HIS A 118 -38.18 -10.32 -12.13
N LYS A 119 -37.68 -11.08 -13.11
CA LYS A 119 -38.26 -11.13 -14.48
C LYS A 119 -39.73 -11.55 -14.48
N ASN A 120 -40.14 -12.36 -13.52
CA ASN A 120 -41.52 -12.80 -13.33
C ASN A 120 -42.39 -11.81 -12.52
N GLY A 121 -41.89 -10.61 -12.18
CA GLY A 121 -42.62 -9.61 -11.39
C GLY A 121 -42.82 -9.98 -9.92
N LYS A 122 -41.96 -10.84 -9.38
CA LYS A 122 -42.04 -11.38 -8.01
C LYS A 122 -40.82 -11.00 -7.16
N LEU A 123 -40.09 -9.95 -7.54
CA LEU A 123 -38.91 -9.50 -6.79
C LEU A 123 -39.26 -9.24 -5.33
N TRP A 124 -40.34 -8.49 -5.08
CA TRP A 124 -40.77 -8.12 -3.74
C TRP A 124 -41.22 -9.30 -2.88
N GLY A 125 -41.69 -10.40 -3.48
CA GLY A 125 -41.96 -11.64 -2.77
C GLY A 125 -40.70 -12.40 -2.31
N VAL A 126 -39.53 -12.08 -2.89
CA VAL A 126 -38.23 -12.62 -2.46
C VAL A 126 -37.64 -11.81 -1.30
N PHE A 127 -38.07 -10.56 -1.11
CA PHE A 127 -37.56 -9.71 -0.04
C PHE A 127 -38.00 -10.21 1.33
N GLU A 128 -37.04 -10.43 2.23
CA GLU A 128 -37.33 -10.72 3.63
C GLU A 128 -37.97 -9.49 4.30
N GLY A 129 -39.17 -9.65 4.89
CA GLY A 129 -39.91 -8.57 5.55
C GLY A 129 -40.82 -7.74 4.63
N SER A 130 -41.11 -8.24 3.44
CA SER A 130 -42.10 -7.70 2.50
C SER A 130 -43.46 -8.42 2.62
N GLU A 131 -44.57 -7.69 2.50
CA GLU A 131 -45.94 -8.25 2.47
C GLU A 131 -46.60 -7.99 1.10
N ASP A 132 -47.41 -8.94 0.62
CA ASP A 132 -48.29 -8.82 -0.56
C ASP A 132 -47.63 -8.35 -1.88
N ASN A 133 -46.40 -8.80 -2.15
CA ASN A 133 -45.63 -8.48 -3.36
C ASN A 133 -45.43 -6.96 -3.58
N LYS A 134 -45.37 -6.18 -2.49
CA LYS A 134 -45.05 -4.74 -2.49
C LYS A 134 -43.63 -4.50 -1.98
N PRO A 135 -42.94 -3.42 -2.38
CA PRO A 135 -41.62 -3.13 -1.84
C PRO A 135 -41.65 -3.00 -0.31
N PRO A 136 -40.60 -3.47 0.40
CA PRO A 136 -40.49 -3.29 1.84
C PRO A 136 -40.69 -1.82 2.24
N ALA A 137 -41.45 -1.57 3.31
CA ALA A 137 -41.81 -0.20 3.70
C ALA A 137 -40.59 0.72 3.91
N TRP A 138 -39.49 0.18 4.43
CA TRP A 138 -38.24 0.93 4.61
C TRP A 138 -37.58 1.29 3.28
N PHE A 139 -37.63 0.39 2.29
CA PHE A 139 -37.04 0.59 0.97
C PHE A 139 -37.87 1.61 0.18
N TYR A 140 -39.20 1.49 0.20
CA TYR A 140 -40.10 2.47 -0.40
C TYR A 140 -39.88 3.88 0.19
N ARG A 141 -39.79 3.99 1.53
CA ARG A 141 -39.50 5.27 2.19
C ARG A 141 -38.12 5.81 1.81
N LEU A 142 -37.10 4.96 1.73
CA LEU A 142 -35.76 5.35 1.28
C LEU A 142 -35.82 5.93 -0.13
N CYS A 143 -36.43 5.23 -1.09
CA CYS A 143 -36.56 5.73 -2.46
C CYS A 143 -37.32 7.06 -2.51
N LYS A 144 -38.43 7.18 -1.77
CA LYS A 144 -39.18 8.44 -1.68
C LYS A 144 -38.33 9.60 -1.13
N ASP A 145 -37.59 9.35 -0.05
CA ASP A 145 -36.73 10.36 0.58
C ASP A 145 -35.54 10.75 -0.31
N LEU A 146 -34.96 9.81 -1.06
CA LEU A 146 -33.90 10.09 -2.02
C LEU A 146 -34.41 10.89 -3.23
N PHE A 147 -35.62 10.57 -3.71
CA PHE A 147 -36.24 11.23 -4.86
C PHE A 147 -36.68 12.67 -4.57
N TYR A 148 -37.42 12.87 -3.47
CA TYR A 148 -37.99 14.18 -3.12
C TYR A 148 -37.07 15.02 -2.22
N ARG A 149 -35.88 14.51 -1.86
CA ARG A 149 -34.99 15.11 -0.85
C ARG A 149 -35.65 15.40 0.51
N THR A 150 -36.74 14.71 0.83
CA THR A 150 -37.37 14.82 2.14
C THR A 150 -36.45 14.18 3.19
N ASN A 151 -36.22 14.86 4.32
CA ASN A 151 -35.34 14.46 5.44
C ASN A 151 -33.83 14.76 5.28
N SER A 152 -33.46 16.00 5.00
CA SER A 152 -32.09 16.53 5.19
C SER A 152 -32.09 17.54 6.34
N GLU A 153 -31.16 17.40 7.29
CA GLU A 153 -30.89 18.38 8.36
C GLU A 153 -29.76 19.36 7.97
N ASP A 154 -29.28 19.30 6.72
CA ASP A 154 -28.12 20.07 6.23
C ASP A 154 -28.57 21.31 5.42
N ASN A 155 -28.07 22.49 5.81
CA ASN A 155 -28.33 23.80 5.19
C ASN A 155 -27.93 23.91 3.69
N MET A 156 -27.24 22.90 3.11
CA MET A 156 -26.85 22.92 1.70
C MET A 156 -28.00 22.57 0.75
N ASP A 157 -29.06 21.91 1.23
CA ASP A 157 -30.24 21.56 0.42
C ASP A 157 -31.24 22.73 0.30
N ASP A 158 -31.24 23.70 1.21
CA ASP A 158 -32.13 24.88 1.14
C ASP A 158 -31.85 25.72 -0.11
N ALA A 159 -30.60 25.79 -0.57
CA ALA A 159 -30.23 26.45 -1.82
C ALA A 159 -30.63 25.63 -3.07
N ALA A 160 -30.67 24.30 -2.96
CA ALA A 160 -31.03 23.42 -4.07
C ALA A 160 -32.55 23.28 -4.25
N LEU A 161 -33.32 23.28 -3.16
CA LEU A 161 -34.79 23.28 -3.16
C LEU A 161 -35.38 24.52 -3.85
N VAL A 162 -34.65 25.63 -3.85
CA VAL A 162 -35.05 26.88 -4.53
C VAL A 162 -34.82 26.79 -6.06
N SER A 163 -33.94 25.90 -6.51
CA SER A 163 -33.56 25.74 -7.92
C SER A 163 -34.32 24.64 -8.68
N ASP A 164 -35.11 23.81 -7.98
CA ASP A 164 -35.95 22.80 -8.62
C ASP A 164 -37.12 23.49 -9.34
N ILE A 165 -37.08 23.47 -10.68
CA ILE A 165 -38.16 23.95 -11.56
C ILE A 165 -39.44 23.15 -11.24
N GLU A 166 -40.52 23.86 -10.92
CA GLU A 166 -41.86 23.27 -10.78
C GLU A 166 -42.20 22.42 -12.01
N PRO A 167 -42.72 21.19 -11.84
CA PRO A 167 -43.11 20.35 -12.97
C PRO A 167 -44.42 20.87 -13.55
N SER A 168 -44.35 21.91 -14.38
CA SER A 168 -45.48 22.37 -15.18
C SER A 168 -45.29 21.97 -16.65
N HIS A 169 -46.14 21.04 -17.09
CA HIS A 169 -46.51 20.71 -18.46
C HIS A 169 -45.55 19.88 -19.32
N TYR A 170 -45.63 18.55 -19.14
CA TYR A 170 -45.62 17.64 -20.28
C TYR A 170 -46.86 17.90 -21.14
N ILE A 171 -46.72 18.73 -22.19
CA ILE A 171 -47.60 18.68 -23.36
C ILE A 171 -46.73 18.67 -24.61
N SER A 172 -46.82 17.53 -25.31
CA SER A 172 -46.51 17.28 -26.71
C SER A 172 -46.55 18.52 -27.60
N SER A 173 -45.48 18.79 -28.35
CA SER A 173 -45.52 19.32 -29.72
C SER A 173 -44.15 19.20 -30.40
N THR A 174 -44.04 18.20 -31.26
CA THR A 174 -43.23 18.22 -32.47
C THR A 174 -43.54 19.48 -33.30
N GLU A 175 -42.52 20.23 -33.75
CA GLU A 175 -42.33 20.69 -35.13
C GLU A 175 -41.19 21.75 -35.26
N ASN A 176 -40.25 21.43 -36.17
CA ASN A 176 -39.41 22.23 -37.07
C ASN A 176 -39.23 23.75 -36.91
N LEU A 177 -38.00 24.18 -37.28
CA LEU A 177 -37.59 25.38 -38.06
C LEU A 177 -36.34 26.01 -37.40
N HIS A 178 -35.28 26.50 -38.05
CA HIS A 178 -34.78 26.54 -39.42
C HIS A 178 -33.33 27.07 -39.27
N ILE A 179 -32.37 26.55 -40.02
CA ILE A 179 -31.04 27.16 -40.18
C ILE A 179 -31.20 28.40 -41.07
N ASP A 180 -30.70 29.57 -40.65
CA ASP A 180 -29.85 30.45 -41.49
C ASP A 180 -29.27 31.69 -40.75
N GLY A 181 -28.11 32.16 -41.22
CA GLY A 181 -27.82 33.61 -41.28
C GLY A 181 -26.83 34.24 -40.29
N CYS A 182 -25.57 34.31 -40.72
CA CYS A 182 -24.51 35.23 -40.33
C CYS A 182 -24.98 36.71 -40.16
N ASP A 183 -24.63 37.38 -39.05
CA ASP A 183 -24.06 38.74 -39.17
C ASP A 183 -23.30 39.21 -37.93
N THR A 184 -22.23 39.94 -38.20
CA THR A 184 -21.28 40.47 -37.22
C THR A 184 -21.56 41.95 -37.05
N THR A 185 -21.93 42.43 -35.86
CA THR A 185 -21.70 43.84 -35.50
C THR A 185 -21.69 44.07 -33.99
N GLN A 186 -20.89 45.07 -33.65
CA GLN A 186 -20.37 45.43 -32.35
C GLN A 186 -21.39 46.09 -31.40
N ARG A 187 -21.08 45.89 -30.11
CA ARG A 187 -21.11 46.84 -28.99
C ARG A 187 -22.40 47.01 -28.17
N SER A 188 -22.19 46.68 -26.89
CA SER A 188 -22.70 47.31 -25.67
C SER A 188 -24.06 46.85 -25.18
N ALA A 189 -24.04 45.86 -24.29
CA ALA A 189 -24.97 45.78 -23.17
C ALA A 189 -24.19 45.18 -21.98
N GLU A 190 -23.86 46.08 -21.06
CA GLU A 190 -23.89 45.92 -19.61
C GLU A 190 -23.67 44.53 -19.03
N ALA A 191 -22.67 44.48 -18.14
CA ALA A 191 -22.48 43.46 -17.12
C ALA A 191 -23.74 43.34 -16.25
N GLY A 192 -24.72 42.59 -16.73
CA GLY A 192 -25.74 41.93 -15.93
C GLY A 192 -25.23 40.53 -15.63
N THR A 193 -24.71 40.36 -14.42
CA THR A 193 -24.52 39.04 -13.80
C THR A 193 -25.90 38.38 -13.62
N ASP A 194 -26.39 37.73 -14.67
CA ASP A 194 -27.39 36.65 -14.54
C ASP A 194 -26.66 35.43 -13.98
N VAL A 195 -26.41 35.47 -12.67
CA VAL A 195 -26.10 34.27 -11.88
C VAL A 195 -27.36 33.43 -11.91
N ARG A 196 -27.48 32.53 -12.89
CA ARG A 196 -28.39 31.39 -12.74
C ARG A 196 -27.86 30.59 -11.56
N ASP A 197 -28.65 30.52 -10.49
CA ASP A 197 -28.40 29.71 -9.29
C ASP A 197 -28.13 28.25 -9.67
N GLY A 198 -26.87 27.90 -9.91
CA GLY A 198 -26.41 26.55 -10.22
C GLY A 198 -25.63 25.99 -9.04
N VAL A 199 -26.07 24.84 -8.51
CA VAL A 199 -25.36 24.12 -7.45
C VAL A 199 -24.04 23.56 -7.99
N ASP A 200 -22.96 23.65 -7.22
CA ASP A 200 -21.65 23.08 -7.59
C ASP A 200 -21.75 21.56 -7.82
N PRO A 201 -21.44 21.05 -9.03
CA PRO A 201 -21.56 19.63 -9.34
C PRO A 201 -20.62 18.73 -8.51
N TYR A 202 -19.57 19.27 -7.88
CA TYR A 202 -18.69 18.48 -7.01
C TYR A 202 -19.32 18.20 -5.65
N VAL A 203 -20.16 19.11 -5.16
CA VAL A 203 -20.79 19.01 -3.83
C VAL A 203 -22.19 18.40 -3.96
N TRP A 204 -22.81 18.57 -5.12
CA TRP A 204 -24.10 17.98 -5.44
C TRP A 204 -24.10 16.45 -5.44
N ILE A 205 -25.13 15.85 -4.83
CA ILE A 205 -25.31 14.41 -4.78
C ILE A 205 -26.58 14.05 -5.54
N PRO A 206 -26.48 13.63 -6.82
CA PRO A 206 -27.64 13.16 -7.57
C PRO A 206 -28.09 11.78 -7.07
N PHE A 207 -29.37 11.48 -7.27
CA PHE A 207 -29.97 10.16 -7.05
C PHE A 207 -30.84 9.82 -8.25
N ASN A 208 -30.29 9.05 -9.18
CA ASN A 208 -31.01 8.57 -10.36
C ASN A 208 -31.65 7.24 -10.01
N LEU A 209 -32.87 7.27 -9.48
CA LEU A 209 -33.63 6.07 -9.19
C LEU A 209 -34.02 5.37 -10.50
N LEU A 210 -33.82 4.06 -10.54
CA LEU A 210 -34.27 3.22 -11.64
C LEU A 210 -35.72 2.78 -11.39
N ASP A 211 -36.44 2.52 -12.47
CA ASP A 211 -37.72 1.83 -12.39
C ASP A 211 -37.49 0.34 -12.13
N GLU A 212 -38.51 -0.36 -11.62
CA GLU A 212 -38.39 -1.80 -11.31
C GLU A 212 -37.94 -2.60 -12.54
N ALA A 213 -38.46 -2.30 -13.72
CA ALA A 213 -38.08 -2.98 -14.97
C ALA A 213 -36.60 -2.76 -15.36
N ASP A 214 -35.96 -1.71 -14.85
CA ASP A 214 -34.59 -1.32 -15.15
C ASP A 214 -33.61 -1.71 -14.03
N TYR A 215 -34.09 -2.37 -12.97
CA TYR A 215 -33.21 -2.89 -11.92
C TYR A 215 -32.25 -3.93 -12.46
N HIS A 216 -30.98 -3.80 -12.09
CA HIS A 216 -29.98 -4.82 -12.41
C HIS A 216 -29.88 -5.81 -11.26
N VAL A 217 -30.50 -6.98 -11.44
CA VAL A 217 -30.51 -8.07 -10.47
C VAL A 217 -29.52 -9.14 -10.91
N GLY A 218 -28.55 -9.46 -10.05
CA GLY A 218 -27.61 -10.54 -10.30
C GLY A 218 -26.41 -10.53 -9.35
N PRO A 219 -25.50 -11.50 -9.49
CA PRO A 219 -24.28 -11.55 -8.70
C PRO A 219 -23.26 -10.51 -9.18
N TYR A 220 -22.33 -10.15 -8.29
CA TYR A 220 -21.20 -9.30 -8.68
C TYR A 220 -20.31 -10.01 -9.71
N ARG A 221 -20.01 -9.32 -10.81
CA ARG A 221 -19.13 -9.81 -11.87
C ARG A 221 -17.80 -9.06 -11.81
N PHE A 222 -16.72 -9.81 -11.62
CA PHE A 222 -15.38 -9.24 -11.70
C PHE A 222 -15.09 -8.78 -13.13
N PRO A 223 -14.33 -7.67 -13.31
CA PRO A 223 -13.80 -7.30 -14.61
C PRO A 223 -13.01 -8.46 -15.25
N SER A 224 -13.04 -8.56 -16.58
CA SER A 224 -12.36 -9.65 -17.31
C SER A 224 -10.84 -9.67 -17.10
N THR A 225 -10.25 -8.52 -16.80
CA THR A 225 -8.82 -8.36 -16.48
C THR A 225 -8.46 -8.67 -15.02
N ALA A 226 -9.44 -9.00 -14.18
CA ALA A 226 -9.20 -9.25 -12.76
C ALA A 226 -8.60 -10.65 -12.52
N THR A 227 -7.31 -10.69 -12.16
CA THR A 227 -6.47 -11.90 -12.01
C THR A 227 -6.61 -12.61 -10.64
N TYR A 228 -7.70 -12.38 -9.92
CA TYR A 228 -7.95 -13.05 -8.63
C TYR A 228 -8.11 -14.57 -8.78
N THR A 229 -7.54 -15.32 -7.84
CA THR A 229 -7.78 -16.75 -7.68
C THR A 229 -9.23 -17.05 -7.28
N HIS A 230 -9.66 -18.31 -7.38
CA HIS A 230 -11.02 -18.70 -6.99
C HIS A 230 -11.28 -18.43 -5.50
N GLU A 231 -10.32 -18.74 -4.62
CA GLU A 231 -10.41 -18.52 -3.18
C GLU A 231 -10.53 -17.02 -2.88
N GLN A 232 -9.73 -16.18 -3.55
CA GLN A 232 -9.81 -14.74 -3.38
C GLN A 232 -11.15 -14.20 -3.87
N ARG A 233 -11.66 -14.64 -5.03
CA ARG A 233 -13.00 -14.25 -5.51
C ARG A 233 -14.09 -14.63 -4.50
N THR A 234 -14.00 -15.82 -3.91
CA THR A 234 -14.93 -16.27 -2.85
C THR A 234 -14.85 -15.38 -1.61
N LEU A 235 -13.66 -15.01 -1.14
CA LEU A 235 -13.48 -14.07 -0.02
C LEU A 235 -14.02 -12.67 -0.35
N LEU A 236 -13.74 -12.17 -1.55
CA LEU A 236 -14.20 -10.87 -2.06
C LEU A 236 -15.73 -10.83 -2.28
N CYS A 237 -16.36 -11.98 -2.52
CA CYS A 237 -17.81 -12.14 -2.57
C CYS A 237 -18.43 -12.62 -1.23
N LEU A 238 -17.68 -12.52 -0.11
CA LEU A 238 -18.17 -12.84 1.24
C LEU A 238 -18.69 -14.27 1.40
N GLY A 239 -17.94 -15.22 0.83
CA GLY A 239 -18.17 -16.66 0.93
C GLY A 239 -19.09 -17.24 -0.15
N ASP A 240 -19.74 -16.41 -0.96
CA ASP A 240 -20.71 -16.86 -1.96
C ASP A 240 -20.68 -15.96 -3.21
N THR A 241 -20.09 -16.48 -4.30
CA THR A 241 -20.02 -15.79 -5.60
C THR A 241 -21.36 -15.77 -6.34
N ARG A 242 -22.32 -16.62 -5.96
CA ARG A 242 -23.66 -16.67 -6.56
C ARG A 242 -24.66 -15.76 -5.87
N ARG A 243 -24.26 -15.10 -4.77
CA ARG A 243 -25.13 -14.15 -4.06
C ARG A 243 -25.52 -12.99 -4.96
N GLU A 244 -26.82 -12.85 -5.18
CA GLU A 244 -27.41 -11.83 -6.04
C GLU A 244 -27.74 -10.56 -5.25
N TYR A 245 -27.48 -9.41 -5.85
CA TYR A 245 -27.80 -8.09 -5.32
C TYR A 245 -28.68 -7.35 -6.34
N VAL A 246 -29.44 -6.36 -5.88
CA VAL A 246 -30.29 -5.51 -6.72
C VAL A 246 -29.69 -4.12 -6.78
N HIS A 247 -29.18 -3.72 -7.94
CA HIS A 247 -28.82 -2.34 -8.23
C HIS A 247 -30.06 -1.55 -8.62
N PHE A 248 -30.39 -0.51 -7.87
CA PHE A 248 -31.64 0.24 -8.03
C PHE A 248 -31.46 1.74 -8.24
N CYS A 249 -30.24 2.27 -8.06
CA CYS A 249 -29.98 3.69 -8.15
C CYS A 249 -28.50 4.00 -8.37
N ASP A 250 -28.24 4.90 -9.32
CA ASP A 250 -26.95 5.55 -9.48
C ASP A 250 -26.89 6.85 -8.65
N SER A 251 -25.74 7.13 -8.06
CA SER A 251 -25.55 8.33 -7.22
C SER A 251 -24.30 9.13 -7.60
N TYR A 252 -23.51 9.60 -6.63
CA TYR A 252 -22.37 10.49 -6.85
C TYR A 252 -21.37 9.91 -7.86
N ALA A 253 -20.90 10.76 -8.78
CA ALA A 253 -20.00 10.37 -9.86
C ALA A 253 -18.56 10.79 -9.62
N PHE A 254 -17.62 9.98 -10.10
CA PHE A 254 -16.19 10.25 -10.02
C PHE A 254 -15.58 10.41 -11.42
N PRO A 255 -14.53 11.22 -11.58
CA PRO A 255 -13.90 11.44 -12.87
C PRO A 255 -13.26 10.15 -13.39
N GLY A 256 -13.21 10.01 -14.72
CA GLY A 256 -12.51 8.90 -15.35
C GLY A 256 -11.02 8.88 -15.03
N ARG A 257 -10.45 7.68 -14.89
CA ARG A 257 -9.03 7.46 -14.53
C ARG A 257 -8.01 8.22 -15.39
N ALA A 258 -8.26 8.33 -16.70
CA ALA A 258 -7.36 8.98 -17.64
C ALA A 258 -7.54 10.51 -17.73
N GLN A 259 -8.62 11.05 -17.15
CA GLN A 259 -8.90 12.48 -17.14
C GLN A 259 -8.01 13.20 -16.12
N ILE A 260 -8.01 14.54 -16.17
CA ILE A 260 -7.34 15.34 -15.15
C ILE A 260 -7.98 15.03 -13.77
N PRO A 261 -7.19 14.81 -12.70
CA PRO A 261 -7.71 14.38 -11.40
C PRO A 261 -8.73 15.33 -10.74
N THR A 262 -8.76 16.59 -11.17
CA THR A 262 -9.67 17.66 -10.70
C THR A 262 -10.78 17.95 -11.72
N SER A 263 -11.20 16.93 -12.48
CA SER A 263 -12.34 17.01 -13.40
C SER A 263 -13.65 16.56 -12.72
N VAL A 264 -14.78 16.97 -13.29
CA VAL A 264 -16.12 16.61 -12.82
C VAL A 264 -16.35 15.10 -12.98
N GLY A 265 -17.20 14.55 -12.12
CA GLY A 265 -17.56 13.13 -12.15
C GLY A 265 -18.25 12.68 -13.43
N THR A 266 -17.84 11.53 -13.97
CA THR A 266 -18.40 10.94 -15.19
C THR A 266 -18.94 9.52 -14.97
N CYS A 267 -18.38 8.78 -14.01
CA CYS A 267 -18.79 7.41 -13.70
C CYS A 267 -19.52 7.38 -12.36
N PRO A 268 -20.85 7.14 -12.33
CA PRO A 268 -21.62 7.12 -11.08
C PRO A 268 -21.30 5.90 -10.22
N SER A 269 -21.34 6.13 -8.91
CA SER A 269 -21.40 5.06 -7.91
C SER A 269 -22.79 4.41 -7.90
N LYS A 270 -22.82 3.12 -7.54
CA LYS A 270 -24.02 2.28 -7.57
C LYS A 270 -24.53 1.97 -6.17
N LEU A 271 -25.84 2.00 -5.99
CA LEU A 271 -26.52 1.61 -4.75
C LEU A 271 -27.17 0.23 -4.91
N TYR A 272 -26.71 -0.73 -4.09
CA TYR A 272 -27.24 -2.08 -4.07
C TYR A 272 -28.02 -2.37 -2.80
N VAL A 273 -29.00 -3.26 -2.91
CA VAL A 273 -29.69 -3.88 -1.78
C VAL A 273 -29.66 -5.40 -1.91
N ASN A 274 -29.51 -6.10 -0.78
CA ASN A 274 -29.65 -7.55 -0.73
C ASN A 274 -31.11 -7.90 -0.42
N PRO A 275 -31.82 -8.64 -1.30
CA PRO A 275 -33.22 -8.99 -1.07
C PRO A 275 -33.41 -9.96 0.11
N LYS A 276 -32.42 -10.82 0.40
CA LYS A 276 -32.52 -11.87 1.43
C LYS A 276 -31.82 -11.46 2.73
N GLN A 277 -32.00 -10.21 3.17
CA GLN A 277 -31.34 -9.69 4.37
C GLN A 277 -32.35 -9.18 5.39
N GLN A 278 -32.23 -9.68 6.63
CA GLN A 278 -33.12 -9.33 7.74
C GLN A 278 -33.05 -7.84 8.15
N GLN A 279 -31.89 -7.20 7.99
CA GLN A 279 -31.69 -5.79 8.36
C GLN A 279 -31.66 -4.90 7.11
N PRO A 280 -32.21 -3.67 7.20
CA PRO A 280 -32.20 -2.73 6.08
C PRO A 280 -30.80 -2.18 5.84
N VAL A 281 -30.06 -2.80 4.93
CA VAL A 281 -28.70 -2.43 4.54
C VAL A 281 -28.66 -2.06 3.06
N VAL A 282 -28.06 -0.90 2.78
CA VAL A 282 -27.74 -0.44 1.42
C VAL A 282 -26.23 -0.50 1.26
N TYR A 283 -25.77 -1.10 0.19
CA TYR A 283 -24.35 -1.19 -0.14
C TYR A 283 -24.01 -0.14 -1.20
N ILE A 284 -23.02 0.70 -0.92
CA ILE A 284 -22.52 1.68 -1.89
C ILE A 284 -21.26 1.10 -2.55
N GLN A 285 -21.31 0.94 -3.87
CA GLN A 285 -20.17 0.56 -4.70
C GLN A 285 -19.65 1.80 -5.43
N LEU A 286 -18.40 2.20 -5.14
CA LEU A 286 -17.80 3.38 -5.77
C LEU A 286 -17.49 3.16 -7.27
N SER A 287 -17.10 1.94 -7.64
CA SER A 287 -16.86 1.53 -9.02
C SER A 287 -16.94 0.02 -9.21
N ASN A 288 -16.99 -0.41 -10.47
CA ASN A 288 -17.09 -1.82 -10.85
C ASN A 288 -15.89 -2.66 -10.36
N ASP A 289 -14.73 -2.04 -10.15
CA ASP A 289 -13.50 -2.72 -9.70
C ASP A 289 -13.50 -3.05 -8.20
N ILE A 290 -14.48 -2.54 -7.45
CA ILE A 290 -14.61 -2.78 -6.01
C ILE A 290 -15.63 -3.91 -5.78
N PRO A 291 -15.23 -5.04 -5.17
CA PRO A 291 -16.10 -6.18 -4.91
C PRO A 291 -16.95 -6.03 -3.64
N PRO A 292 -17.97 -6.90 -3.42
CA PRO A 292 -18.89 -6.82 -2.29
C PRO A 292 -18.24 -6.80 -0.90
N ALA A 293 -17.06 -7.39 -0.75
CA ALA A 293 -16.31 -7.33 0.49
C ALA A 293 -15.90 -5.91 0.91
N MET A 294 -15.85 -4.98 -0.04
CA MET A 294 -15.43 -3.58 0.13
C MET A 294 -16.53 -2.56 -0.19
N TRP A 295 -17.74 -3.01 -0.54
CA TRP A 295 -18.89 -2.12 -0.64
C TRP A 295 -19.23 -1.54 0.74
N LEU A 296 -19.49 -0.24 0.81
CA LEU A 296 -19.76 0.45 2.07
C LEU A 296 -21.15 0.06 2.57
N PRO A 297 -21.28 -0.66 3.70
CA PRO A 297 -22.58 -1.03 4.23
C PRO A 297 -23.17 0.14 5.02
N VAL A 298 -24.31 0.66 4.58
CA VAL A 298 -24.99 1.81 5.19
C VAL A 298 -26.35 1.37 5.71
N LYS A 299 -26.77 1.96 6.83
CA LYS A 299 -28.15 1.82 7.32
C LYS A 299 -29.12 2.31 6.24
N GLY A 300 -30.24 1.61 6.02
CA GLY A 300 -31.28 1.94 5.03
C GLY A 300 -32.08 3.22 5.32
N THR A 301 -31.39 4.32 5.60
CA THR A 301 -31.92 5.67 5.87
C THR A 301 -31.28 6.64 4.90
N ALA A 302 -32.07 7.49 4.24
CA ALA A 302 -31.59 8.44 3.23
C ALA A 302 -30.50 9.37 3.78
N ALA A 303 -30.67 9.92 4.99
CA ALA A 303 -29.66 10.77 5.62
C ALA A 303 -28.30 10.08 5.83
N SER A 304 -28.28 8.78 6.13
CA SER A 304 -27.00 8.05 6.25
C SER A 304 -26.34 7.86 4.88
N VAL A 305 -27.11 7.56 3.84
CA VAL A 305 -26.59 7.46 2.46
C VAL A 305 -26.03 8.82 2.00
N ARG A 306 -26.78 9.91 2.20
CA ARG A 306 -26.34 11.28 1.87
C ARG A 306 -25.05 11.67 2.61
N ARG A 307 -24.97 11.45 3.93
CA ARG A 307 -23.74 11.77 4.69
C ARG A 307 -22.52 10.98 4.24
N VAL A 308 -22.67 9.70 3.88
CA VAL A 308 -21.55 8.89 3.37
C VAL A 308 -21.06 9.46 2.04
N LEU A 309 -21.98 9.76 1.11
CA LEU A 309 -21.63 10.32 -0.19
C LEU A 309 -21.10 11.76 -0.09
N ALA A 310 -21.62 12.56 0.84
CA ALA A 310 -21.16 13.92 1.13
C ALA A 310 -19.70 13.95 1.61
N GLU A 311 -19.25 12.92 2.32
CA GLU A 311 -17.85 12.80 2.73
C GLU A 311 -16.93 12.68 1.50
N PHE A 312 -17.31 11.87 0.50
CA PHE A 312 -16.57 11.79 -0.77
C PHE A 312 -16.69 13.07 -1.60
N ALA A 313 -17.87 13.68 -1.66
CA ALA A 313 -18.12 14.93 -2.40
C ALA A 313 -17.28 16.09 -1.85
N SER A 314 -17.29 16.26 -0.53
CA SER A 314 -16.46 17.27 0.17
C SER A 314 -14.97 17.05 -0.08
N MET A 315 -14.50 15.81 -0.06
CA MET A 315 -13.11 15.49 -0.33
C MET A 315 -12.71 15.74 -1.79
N ALA A 316 -13.62 15.47 -2.74
CA ALA A 316 -13.41 15.79 -4.15
C ALA A 316 -13.37 17.31 -4.39
N ALA A 317 -14.24 18.09 -3.75
CA ALA A 317 -14.24 19.54 -3.80
C ALA A 317 -12.95 20.12 -3.20
N LEU A 318 -12.53 19.67 -2.02
CA LEU A 318 -11.25 20.09 -1.40
C LEU A 318 -10.05 19.77 -2.30
N HIS A 319 -10.00 18.57 -2.87
CA HIS A 319 -8.92 18.21 -3.79
C HIS A 319 -8.91 19.08 -5.06
N ARG A 320 -10.07 19.42 -5.61
CA ARG A 320 -10.18 20.38 -6.72
C ARG A 320 -9.60 21.72 -6.28
N ASP A 321 -10.10 22.29 -5.18
CA ASP A 321 -9.71 23.62 -4.74
C ASP A 321 -8.21 23.72 -4.38
N TRP A 322 -7.60 22.62 -3.93
CA TRP A 322 -6.17 22.58 -3.61
C TRP A 322 -5.24 22.37 -4.80
N HIS A 323 -5.65 21.59 -5.81
CA HIS A 323 -4.72 21.10 -6.85
C HIS A 323 -5.10 21.49 -8.27
N HIS A 324 -6.27 22.10 -8.51
CA HIS A 324 -6.72 22.39 -9.88
C HIS A 324 -5.74 23.31 -10.61
N ASP A 325 -5.28 24.37 -9.96
CA ASP A 325 -4.36 25.34 -10.55
C ASP A 325 -3.02 24.68 -10.94
N GLU A 326 -2.48 23.79 -10.10
CA GLU A 326 -1.25 23.04 -10.41
C GLU A 326 -1.43 22.12 -11.62
N PHE A 327 -2.57 21.44 -11.71
CA PHE A 327 -2.87 20.61 -12.88
C PHE A 327 -3.10 21.44 -14.15
N MET A 328 -3.69 22.63 -14.04
CA MET A 328 -3.85 23.55 -15.18
C MET A 328 -2.51 24.12 -15.66
N GLU A 329 -1.59 24.44 -14.75
CA GLU A 329 -0.21 24.82 -15.11
C GLU A 329 0.52 23.68 -15.83
N ARG A 330 0.38 22.46 -15.31
CA ARG A 330 0.94 21.25 -15.94
C ARG A 330 0.33 20.98 -17.32
N HIS A 331 -0.97 21.20 -17.47
CA HIS A 331 -1.66 21.11 -18.75
C HIS A 331 -1.11 22.14 -19.75
N ALA A 332 -0.99 23.41 -19.35
CA ALA A 332 -0.41 24.46 -20.20
C ALA A 332 1.04 24.15 -20.61
N THR A 333 1.85 23.63 -19.67
CA THR A 333 3.22 23.17 -19.93
C THR A 333 3.25 22.01 -20.92
N ALA A 334 2.37 21.02 -20.77
CA ALA A 334 2.26 19.89 -21.68
C ALA A 334 1.89 20.34 -23.11
N VAL A 335 0.88 21.22 -23.25
CA VAL A 335 0.49 21.80 -24.56
C VAL A 335 1.68 22.52 -25.20
N ARG A 336 2.41 23.34 -24.41
CA ARG A 336 3.58 24.07 -24.91
C ARG A 336 4.71 23.13 -25.35
N MET A 337 4.95 22.06 -24.59
CA MET A 337 6.00 21.10 -24.91
C MET A 337 5.67 20.26 -26.13
N LEU A 338 4.42 19.84 -26.31
CA LEU A 338 3.94 19.19 -27.52
C LEU A 338 4.14 20.09 -28.75
N GLU A 339 3.80 21.37 -28.64
CA GLU A 339 4.03 22.36 -29.70
C GLU A 339 5.52 22.50 -30.04
N LEU A 340 6.39 22.67 -29.03
CA LEU A 340 7.85 22.80 -29.21
C LEU A 340 8.47 21.55 -29.86
N GLN A 341 8.00 20.36 -29.48
CA GLN A 341 8.47 19.09 -30.01
C GLN A 341 7.78 18.67 -31.32
N ARG A 342 6.83 19.48 -31.81
CA ARG A 342 6.03 19.22 -33.02
C ARG A 342 5.26 17.89 -32.96
N LEU A 343 4.75 17.55 -31.78
CA LEU A 343 3.90 16.40 -31.56
C LEU A 343 2.41 16.76 -31.77
N PRO A 344 1.54 15.77 -32.06
CA PRO A 344 0.10 15.99 -32.12
C PRO A 344 -0.45 16.56 -30.81
N ALA A 345 -1.39 17.51 -30.90
CA ALA A 345 -1.96 18.23 -29.77
C ALA A 345 -3.44 17.87 -29.52
N GLY A 346 -3.79 16.58 -29.65
CA GLY A 346 -5.12 16.11 -29.29
C GLY A 346 -5.29 16.01 -27.76
N GLU A 347 -6.53 16.04 -27.27
CA GLU A 347 -6.84 15.90 -25.83
C GLU A 347 -6.14 14.68 -25.19
N GLY A 348 -6.21 13.53 -25.87
CA GLY A 348 -5.54 12.31 -25.41
C GLY A 348 -4.01 12.42 -25.39
N ASP A 349 -3.41 13.15 -26.33
CA ASP A 349 -1.96 13.36 -26.37
C ASP A 349 -1.51 14.28 -25.23
N ILE A 350 -2.29 15.32 -24.93
CA ILE A 350 -2.04 16.23 -23.80
C ILE A 350 -2.14 15.46 -22.48
N LEU A 351 -3.18 14.66 -22.27
CA LEU A 351 -3.34 13.85 -21.05
C LEU A 351 -2.17 12.86 -20.88
N ARG A 352 -1.73 12.23 -21.97
CA ARG A 352 -0.54 11.35 -21.96
C ARG A 352 0.74 12.12 -21.66
N TYR A 353 0.88 13.34 -22.20
CA TYR A 353 2.04 14.18 -21.93
C TYR A 353 2.05 14.72 -20.50
N MET A 354 0.90 15.06 -19.91
CA MET A 354 0.79 15.43 -18.49
C MET A 354 1.20 14.26 -17.58
N ALA A 355 0.76 13.04 -17.90
CA ALA A 355 1.20 11.83 -17.20
C ALA A 355 2.70 11.56 -17.38
N TYR A 356 3.26 11.90 -18.56
CA TYR A 356 4.69 11.86 -18.79
C TYR A 356 5.44 12.89 -17.93
N ASP A 357 4.97 14.13 -17.93
CA ASP A 357 5.58 15.26 -17.24
C ASP A 357 5.52 15.15 -15.71
N ALA A 358 4.65 14.29 -15.17
CA ALA A 358 4.71 13.87 -13.77
C ALA A 358 6.08 13.28 -13.37
N ARG A 359 6.91 12.83 -14.34
CA ARG A 359 8.30 12.42 -14.14
C ARG A 359 9.25 13.58 -13.85
N ASN A 360 8.90 14.79 -14.30
CA ASN A 360 9.69 16.01 -14.13
C ASN A 360 9.25 16.80 -12.88
N ALA A 361 8.19 16.34 -12.19
CA ALA A 361 7.70 16.95 -10.97
C ALA A 361 8.76 16.92 -9.87
N GLN A 362 8.89 18.04 -9.17
CA GLN A 362 9.92 18.21 -8.15
C GLN A 362 9.46 17.67 -6.80
N PHE A 363 10.34 16.95 -6.12
CA PHE A 363 10.06 16.38 -4.79
C PHE A 363 9.65 17.44 -3.76
N ALA A 364 10.25 18.63 -3.80
CA ALA A 364 10.02 19.69 -2.82
C ALA A 364 8.59 20.25 -2.82
N PHE A 365 7.90 20.17 -3.97
CA PHE A 365 6.54 20.67 -4.14
C PHE A 365 5.49 19.55 -4.12
N ALA A 366 5.92 18.29 -4.01
CA ALA A 366 4.99 17.16 -3.99
C ALA A 366 4.15 17.14 -2.69
N PRO A 367 2.83 16.89 -2.75
CA PRO A 367 1.93 16.91 -1.59
C PRO A 367 2.05 15.66 -0.69
N ILE A 368 3.27 15.26 -0.31
CA ILE A 368 3.57 13.99 0.38
C ILE A 368 2.93 13.91 1.79
N ARG A 369 2.79 15.06 2.48
CA ARG A 369 2.27 15.17 3.85
C ARG A 369 0.98 15.99 3.92
N GLU A 370 0.17 15.88 2.88
CA GLU A 370 -1.10 16.62 2.76
C GLU A 370 -2.09 16.25 3.86
N PHE A 371 -2.20 14.96 4.20
CA PHE A 371 -3.11 14.48 5.23
C PHE A 371 -2.38 13.99 6.49
N PRO A 372 -3.05 14.03 7.67
CA PRO A 372 -2.40 13.73 8.93
C PRO A 372 -2.10 12.24 9.14
N ASN A 373 -2.96 11.35 8.66
CA ASN A 373 -2.84 9.92 8.92
C ASN A 373 -1.96 9.26 7.87
N GLN A 374 -1.07 8.39 8.32
CA GLN A 374 -0.14 7.67 7.44
C GLN A 374 0.15 6.27 7.98
N GLN A 375 0.31 5.31 7.07
CA GLN A 375 0.74 3.95 7.39
C GLN A 375 1.59 3.39 6.26
N GLU A 376 2.67 2.70 6.63
CA GLU A 376 3.60 2.07 5.70
C GLU A 376 3.26 0.58 5.51
N PHE A 377 3.42 0.09 4.29
CA PHE A 377 3.35 -1.33 3.94
C PHE A 377 4.55 -1.73 3.10
N PHE A 378 4.96 -2.98 3.22
CA PHE A 378 6.02 -3.57 2.41
C PHE A 378 5.40 -4.28 1.20
N LEU A 379 5.94 -4.03 0.00
CA LEU A 379 5.46 -4.56 -1.27
C LEU A 379 6.40 -5.62 -1.87
N GLY A 380 7.35 -6.13 -1.09
CA GLY A 380 8.30 -7.14 -1.53
C GLY A 380 9.65 -6.60 -1.99
N GLU A 381 10.54 -7.55 -2.30
CA GLU A 381 11.85 -7.30 -2.89
C GLU A 381 11.78 -7.62 -4.38
N HIS A 382 12.23 -6.70 -5.22
CA HIS A 382 12.16 -6.81 -6.68
C HIS A 382 13.56 -6.68 -7.27
N ASP A 383 13.83 -7.44 -8.33
CA ASP A 383 15.03 -7.28 -9.16
C ASP A 383 14.88 -6.07 -10.09
N ASP A 384 13.71 -5.95 -10.70
CA ASP A 384 13.29 -4.84 -11.55
C ASP A 384 12.03 -4.17 -10.97
N PRO A 385 12.19 -3.16 -10.09
CA PRO A 385 11.06 -2.45 -9.49
C PRO A 385 10.16 -1.72 -10.50
N GLU A 386 10.65 -1.39 -11.70
CA GLU A 386 9.85 -0.70 -12.71
C GLU A 386 8.67 -1.56 -13.18
N LYS A 387 8.79 -2.89 -13.18
CA LYS A 387 7.65 -3.78 -13.41
C LYS A 387 6.53 -3.54 -12.41
N LEU A 388 6.84 -3.48 -11.11
CA LEU A 388 5.82 -3.18 -10.10
C LEU A 388 5.25 -1.76 -10.28
N MET A 389 6.11 -0.79 -10.58
CA MET A 389 5.67 0.59 -10.82
C MET A 389 4.72 0.70 -12.01
N GLU A 390 4.90 -0.09 -13.08
CA GLU A 390 3.96 -0.17 -14.19
C GLU A 390 2.59 -0.71 -13.75
N HIS A 391 2.54 -1.73 -12.88
CA HIS A 391 1.28 -2.23 -12.32
C HIS A 391 0.57 -1.18 -11.45
N VAL A 392 1.33 -0.37 -10.70
CA VAL A 392 0.79 0.77 -9.94
C VAL A 392 0.26 1.84 -10.90
N ASP A 393 1.07 2.23 -11.90
CA ASP A 393 0.71 3.19 -12.94
C ASP A 393 -0.60 2.77 -13.63
N LEU A 394 -0.79 1.47 -13.89
CA LEU A 394 -1.94 0.87 -14.58
C LEU A 394 -3.14 0.50 -13.68
N CYS A 395 -3.10 0.76 -12.37
CA CYS A 395 -4.16 0.38 -11.44
C CYS A 395 -5.47 1.14 -11.69
N PRO A 396 -6.64 0.47 -11.90
CA PRO A 396 -7.89 1.13 -12.25
C PRO A 396 -8.43 2.10 -11.17
N LEU A 397 -7.95 1.96 -9.92
CA LEU A 397 -8.40 2.75 -8.77
C LEU A 397 -7.54 4.01 -8.51
N LEU A 398 -6.48 4.20 -9.29
CA LEU A 398 -5.57 5.36 -9.23
C LEU A 398 -5.70 6.20 -10.49
N PHE A 399 -5.49 7.51 -10.39
CA PHE A 399 -5.41 8.36 -11.59
C PHE A 399 -4.17 8.03 -12.43
N ALA A 400 -4.28 8.18 -13.75
CA ALA A 400 -3.17 7.97 -14.68
C ALA A 400 -2.15 9.12 -14.68
N ILE A 401 -2.51 10.28 -14.13
CA ILE A 401 -1.63 11.44 -13.97
C ILE A 401 -1.23 11.51 -12.49
N PRO A 402 -0.10 10.89 -12.08
CA PRO A 402 0.38 10.99 -10.71
C PRO A 402 0.90 12.40 -10.39
N HIS A 403 1.00 12.71 -9.10
CA HIS A 403 1.60 13.96 -8.64
C HIS A 403 3.09 14.01 -8.96
N MET A 404 3.78 12.89 -8.71
CA MET A 404 5.22 12.72 -8.95
C MET A 404 5.50 11.27 -9.35
N ARG A 405 6.41 11.05 -10.30
CA ARG A 405 6.89 9.72 -10.71
C ARG A 405 8.40 9.75 -10.85
N THR A 406 9.10 8.75 -10.35
CA THR A 406 10.54 8.61 -10.59
C THR A 406 10.81 7.24 -11.21
N VAL A 407 11.36 7.23 -12.42
CA VAL A 407 11.78 5.99 -13.12
C VAL A 407 13.03 5.45 -12.45
N VAL A 408 12.98 4.19 -12.01
CA VAL A 408 14.05 3.48 -11.31
C VAL A 408 14.93 2.76 -12.33
N ASP A 409 15.93 3.46 -12.86
CA ASP A 409 16.97 2.86 -13.69
C ASP A 409 18.19 2.49 -12.83
N LEU A 410 18.31 1.22 -12.51
CA LEU A 410 19.35 0.66 -11.63
C LEU A 410 20.76 0.74 -12.22
N HIS A 411 20.87 1.02 -13.52
CA HIS A 411 22.13 1.16 -14.24
C HIS A 411 22.57 2.61 -14.37
N ALA A 412 21.69 3.58 -14.08
CA ALA A 412 22.06 4.98 -14.06
C ALA A 412 23.02 5.28 -12.90
N GLU A 413 24.07 6.07 -13.14
CA GLU A 413 25.15 6.33 -12.15
C GLU A 413 24.64 6.81 -10.77
N HIS A 414 23.53 7.55 -10.76
CA HIS A 414 22.92 8.11 -9.56
C HIS A 414 21.88 7.19 -8.90
N MET A 415 21.66 5.98 -9.41
CA MET A 415 20.67 5.00 -8.94
C MET A 415 21.26 3.60 -8.69
N ILE A 416 22.57 3.40 -8.87
CA ILE A 416 23.23 2.13 -8.59
C ILE A 416 23.08 1.79 -7.08
N PRO A 417 22.45 0.66 -6.72
CA PRO A 417 22.28 0.29 -5.33
C PRO A 417 23.63 -0.07 -4.69
N THR A 418 23.94 0.56 -3.55
CA THR A 418 25.17 0.28 -2.80
C THR A 418 24.94 0.36 -1.30
N ILE A 419 25.93 -0.07 -0.51
CA ILE A 419 25.88 0.00 0.96
C ILE A 419 25.65 1.42 1.49
N ALA A 420 26.13 2.45 0.80
CA ALA A 420 25.82 3.85 1.07
C ALA A 420 25.10 4.43 -0.15
N GLY A 421 24.04 3.72 -0.57
CA GLY A 421 23.30 3.94 -1.80
C GLY A 421 22.74 5.36 -1.95
N PRO A 422 22.20 5.66 -3.14
CA PRO A 422 21.81 7.01 -3.54
C PRO A 422 20.60 7.57 -2.79
N GLY A 423 19.86 6.73 -2.08
CA GLY A 423 18.67 7.09 -1.31
C GLY A 423 17.47 6.23 -1.69
N VAL A 424 16.37 6.93 -2.01
CA VAL A 424 15.05 6.36 -2.29
C VAL A 424 14.50 7.02 -3.55
N ALA A 425 14.03 6.23 -4.51
CA ALA A 425 13.24 6.74 -5.63
C ALA A 425 11.76 6.77 -5.24
N THR A 426 11.09 7.90 -5.50
CA THR A 426 9.79 8.18 -4.90
C THR A 426 8.74 8.52 -5.94
N SER A 427 7.57 7.90 -5.85
CA SER A 427 6.43 8.20 -6.72
C SER A 427 5.16 8.39 -5.88
N LEU A 428 4.30 9.33 -6.26
CA LEU A 428 3.13 9.75 -5.50
C LEU A 428 1.87 9.69 -6.36
N TYR A 429 1.00 8.76 -6.05
CA TYR A 429 -0.27 8.52 -6.74
C TYR A 429 -1.45 9.00 -5.91
N ARG A 430 -2.54 9.34 -6.59
CA ARG A 430 -3.82 9.75 -6.00
C ARG A 430 -4.88 8.70 -6.30
N CYS A 431 -5.61 8.27 -5.27
CA CYS A 431 -6.78 7.42 -5.42
C CYS A 431 -7.94 8.22 -6.05
N ILE A 432 -8.71 7.59 -6.94
CA ILE A 432 -9.77 8.28 -7.69
C ILE A 432 -10.89 8.76 -6.77
N TYR A 433 -11.30 7.94 -5.81
CA TYR A 433 -12.54 8.15 -5.07
C TYR A 433 -12.29 8.96 -3.79
N SER A 434 -11.45 8.43 -2.90
CA SER A 434 -11.18 9.02 -1.58
C SER A 434 -10.16 10.15 -1.58
N LYS A 435 -9.47 10.37 -2.71
CA LYS A 435 -8.34 11.30 -2.83
C LYS A 435 -7.17 11.02 -1.87
N ALA A 436 -7.12 9.83 -1.26
CA ALA A 436 -5.94 9.38 -0.52
C ALA A 436 -4.72 9.28 -1.44
N LEU A 437 -3.55 9.33 -0.83
CA LEU A 437 -2.27 9.23 -1.52
C LEU A 437 -1.62 7.88 -1.30
N LEU A 438 -1.02 7.34 -2.35
CA LEU A 438 -0.09 6.22 -2.27
C LEU A 438 1.31 6.72 -2.64
N PHE A 439 2.16 6.85 -1.63
CA PHE A 439 3.54 7.28 -1.79
C PHE A 439 4.46 6.06 -1.82
N VAL A 440 4.79 5.62 -3.03
CA VAL A 440 5.62 4.44 -3.29
C VAL A 440 7.11 4.82 -3.19
N GLN A 441 7.86 4.03 -2.44
CA GLN A 441 9.25 4.27 -2.09
C GLN A 441 10.10 3.05 -2.47
N VAL A 442 10.99 3.20 -3.45
CA VAL A 442 11.95 2.17 -3.84
C VAL A 442 13.30 2.48 -3.19
N HIS A 443 13.71 1.68 -2.21
CA HIS A 443 14.90 1.97 -1.40
C HIS A 443 16.14 1.33 -2.02
N LEU A 444 16.95 2.15 -2.70
CA LEU A 444 18.20 1.75 -3.37
C LEU A 444 19.42 1.74 -2.41
N SER A 445 19.16 1.90 -1.12
CA SER A 445 20.20 2.07 -0.08
C SER A 445 20.12 1.02 1.02
N SER A 446 19.34 -0.05 0.83
CA SER A 446 19.15 -1.13 1.81
C SER A 446 20.30 -2.14 1.84
N GLU A 447 21.16 -2.13 0.83
CA GLU A 447 22.24 -3.11 0.64
C GLU A 447 23.19 -3.20 1.85
N VAL A 448 23.54 -4.40 2.26
CA VAL A 448 24.51 -4.64 3.35
C VAL A 448 25.81 -5.29 2.85
N LYS A 449 25.89 -5.54 1.54
CA LYS A 449 27.05 -6.13 0.87
C LYS A 449 28.11 -5.06 0.64
N LEU A 450 29.35 -5.37 1.02
CA LEU A 450 30.49 -4.50 0.73
C LEU A 450 30.86 -4.61 -0.76
N PRO A 451 31.26 -3.51 -1.41
CA PRO A 451 31.75 -3.57 -2.78
C PRO A 451 33.06 -4.38 -2.88
N PRO A 452 33.40 -4.92 -4.06
CA PRO A 452 34.68 -5.61 -4.27
C PRO A 452 35.85 -4.69 -3.95
N GLN A 453 36.86 -5.22 -3.28
CA GLN A 453 38.12 -4.49 -3.06
C GLN A 453 38.97 -4.46 -4.33
N ASP A 454 38.85 -5.46 -5.19
CA ASP A 454 39.46 -5.53 -6.52
C ASP A 454 38.34 -5.60 -7.60
N PRO A 455 37.88 -4.44 -8.12
CA PRO A 455 36.84 -4.39 -9.14
C PRO A 455 37.26 -5.04 -10.46
N GLU A 456 38.56 -5.09 -10.77
CA GLU A 456 39.06 -5.66 -12.03
C GLU A 456 38.92 -7.17 -12.02
N ALA A 457 39.32 -7.82 -10.92
CA ALA A 457 39.13 -9.26 -10.74
C ALA A 457 37.64 -9.64 -10.68
N PHE A 458 36.82 -8.85 -9.98
CA PHE A 458 35.37 -9.08 -9.95
C PHE A 458 34.76 -8.94 -11.35
N LYS A 459 35.13 -7.90 -12.10
CA LYS A 459 34.67 -7.72 -13.49
C LYS A 459 35.13 -8.87 -14.36
N PHE A 460 36.38 -9.31 -14.26
CA PHE A 460 36.89 -10.46 -15.02
C PHE A 460 36.06 -11.73 -14.76
N MET A 461 35.75 -12.02 -13.50
CA MET A 461 34.96 -13.19 -13.09
C MET A 461 33.51 -13.15 -13.62
N TRP A 462 32.90 -11.98 -13.68
CA TRP A 462 31.48 -11.81 -14.02
C TRP A 462 31.23 -11.27 -15.44
N LYS A 463 32.27 -11.06 -16.25
CA LYS A 463 32.15 -10.43 -17.58
C LYS A 463 31.47 -11.33 -18.62
N ASP A 464 31.80 -12.61 -18.61
CA ASP A 464 31.32 -13.61 -19.56
C ASP A 464 30.24 -14.53 -18.99
N SER A 465 29.88 -14.35 -17.71
CA SER A 465 28.75 -15.06 -17.11
C SER A 465 27.45 -14.66 -17.81
N GLN A 466 26.74 -15.66 -18.32
CA GLN A 466 25.40 -15.50 -18.90
C GLN A 466 24.29 -15.61 -17.85
N VAL A 467 24.66 -15.90 -16.60
CA VAL A 467 23.75 -16.08 -15.48
C VAL A 467 24.05 -15.02 -14.44
N LEU A 468 23.06 -14.18 -14.14
CA LEU A 468 23.13 -13.15 -13.11
C LEU A 468 22.14 -13.49 -12.00
N PRO A 469 22.54 -13.35 -10.72
CA PRO A 469 21.62 -13.52 -9.60
C PRO A 469 20.66 -12.33 -9.49
N LYS A 470 19.44 -12.57 -9.03
CA LYS A 470 18.42 -11.53 -8.77
C LYS A 470 18.89 -10.58 -7.67
N MET A 471 18.64 -9.29 -7.89
CA MET A 471 18.75 -8.27 -6.87
C MET A 471 17.55 -8.29 -5.92
N ARG A 472 17.74 -7.75 -4.71
CA ARG A 472 16.71 -7.68 -3.67
C ARG A 472 16.47 -6.23 -3.27
N ILE A 473 15.76 -5.48 -4.12
CA ILE A 473 15.43 -4.08 -3.84
C ILE A 473 14.05 -4.00 -3.18
N PRO A 474 13.95 -3.52 -1.93
CA PRO A 474 12.69 -3.40 -1.25
C PRO A 474 11.86 -2.21 -1.76
N VAL A 475 10.57 -2.45 -1.92
CA VAL A 475 9.58 -1.42 -2.23
C VAL A 475 8.61 -1.28 -1.06
N PHE A 476 8.37 -0.05 -0.63
CA PHE A 476 7.38 0.29 0.38
C PHE A 476 6.31 1.21 -0.21
N VAL A 477 5.17 1.27 0.45
CA VAL A 477 4.16 2.28 0.17
C VAL A 477 3.63 2.88 1.45
N ARG A 478 3.64 4.21 1.49
CA ARG A 478 2.93 4.98 2.51
C ARG A 478 1.56 5.35 1.98
N VAL A 479 0.52 4.83 2.62
CA VAL A 479 -0.85 5.31 2.44
C VAL A 479 -1.00 6.57 3.29
N VAL A 480 -1.41 7.69 2.71
CA VAL A 480 -1.66 8.96 3.42
C VAL A 480 -3.10 9.38 3.19
N TRP A 481 -3.89 9.56 4.24
CA TRP A 481 -5.34 9.76 4.13
C TRP A 481 -5.89 10.78 5.14
N PRO A 482 -7.00 11.47 4.81
CA PRO A 482 -7.65 12.42 5.70
C PRO A 482 -8.32 11.72 6.88
N THR A 483 -8.50 12.43 7.98
CA THR A 483 -9.40 11.99 9.05
C THR A 483 -10.81 11.84 8.48
N ASN A 484 -11.35 10.63 8.54
CA ASN A 484 -12.63 10.28 7.96
C ASN A 484 -13.40 9.37 8.93
N GLU A 485 -14.73 9.43 8.89
CA GLU A 485 -15.58 8.60 9.75
C GLU A 485 -16.30 7.50 8.94
N ARG A 486 -16.61 7.77 7.66
CA ARG A 486 -17.49 6.90 6.86
C ARG A 486 -16.88 6.48 5.54
N MET A 487 -15.87 7.19 5.03
CA MET A 487 -15.14 6.79 3.81
C MET A 487 -14.42 5.43 3.95
N SER A 488 -14.00 5.08 5.17
CA SER A 488 -13.41 3.78 5.53
C SER A 488 -14.45 2.68 5.84
N GLY A 489 -15.74 2.99 5.79
CA GLY A 489 -16.81 2.04 6.13
C GLY A 489 -16.95 1.78 7.65
N GLY A 490 -16.57 2.76 8.48
CA GLY A 490 -16.75 2.72 9.95
C GLY A 490 -15.86 1.71 10.67
N GLY A 491 -14.75 1.31 10.07
CA GLY A 491 -13.72 0.42 10.62
C GLY A 491 -14.11 -1.04 10.87
N GLY A 492 -15.39 -1.38 10.93
CA GLY A 492 -15.85 -2.78 10.91
C GLY A 492 -15.51 -3.48 9.60
N LEU A 493 -15.58 -2.74 8.49
CA LEU A 493 -15.31 -3.22 7.14
C LEU A 493 -13.85 -3.67 6.97
N LEU A 494 -12.89 -2.81 7.30
CA LEU A 494 -11.46 -3.12 7.21
C LEU A 494 -11.02 -4.18 8.23
N ARG A 495 -11.62 -4.20 9.43
CA ARG A 495 -11.39 -5.30 10.38
C ARG A 495 -11.85 -6.65 9.84
N ARG A 496 -12.92 -6.69 9.03
CA ARG A 496 -13.31 -7.90 8.31
C ARG A 496 -12.29 -8.23 7.22
N PHE A 497 -11.90 -7.23 6.41
CA PHE A 497 -10.94 -7.41 5.33
C PHE A 497 -9.59 -7.94 5.81
N ASN A 498 -9.02 -7.35 6.88
CA ASN A 498 -7.80 -7.82 7.53
C ASN A 498 -7.89 -9.28 8.00
N ARG A 499 -9.03 -9.70 8.54
CA ARG A 499 -9.23 -11.10 8.95
C ARG A 499 -9.34 -12.06 7.77
N LEU A 500 -9.90 -11.62 6.65
CA LEU A 500 -10.06 -12.45 5.45
C LEU A 500 -8.73 -12.62 4.71
N PHE A 501 -7.94 -11.55 4.58
CA PHE A 501 -6.71 -11.54 3.78
C PHE A 501 -5.42 -11.58 4.59
N GLY A 502 -5.49 -11.55 5.92
CA GLY A 502 -4.31 -11.53 6.79
C GLY A 502 -3.53 -10.21 6.76
N THR A 503 -4.13 -9.12 6.27
CA THR A 503 -3.50 -7.80 6.15
C THR A 503 -3.59 -6.98 7.43
N GLU A 504 -2.84 -5.89 7.51
CA GLU A 504 -2.75 -5.03 8.70
C GLU A 504 -3.21 -3.58 8.47
N PHE A 505 -4.23 -3.34 7.64
CA PHE A 505 -4.76 -1.99 7.44
C PHE A 505 -5.31 -1.36 8.73
N ALA A 506 -5.02 -0.08 8.96
CA ALA A 506 -5.71 0.69 9.99
C ALA A 506 -7.21 0.74 9.72
N SER A 507 -8.02 0.89 10.78
CA SER A 507 -9.48 0.85 10.69
C SER A 507 -10.10 2.04 9.95
N ASP A 508 -9.34 3.09 9.73
CA ASP A 508 -9.75 4.35 9.10
C ASP A 508 -9.15 4.56 7.71
N ILE A 509 -8.40 3.58 7.16
CA ILE A 509 -7.92 3.66 5.78
C ILE A 509 -9.10 3.67 4.80
N PRO A 510 -9.11 4.56 3.79
CA PRO A 510 -10.15 4.53 2.76
C PRO A 510 -10.19 3.20 2.01
N VAL A 511 -11.41 2.73 1.72
CA VAL A 511 -11.64 1.41 1.11
C VAL A 511 -11.02 1.26 -0.27
N ASP A 512 -10.93 2.34 -1.04
CA ASP A 512 -10.34 2.35 -2.37
C ASP A 512 -8.82 2.21 -2.33
N ALA A 513 -8.13 2.83 -1.38
CA ALA A 513 -6.69 2.68 -1.19
C ALA A 513 -6.32 1.24 -0.79
N ALA A 514 -7.06 0.63 0.14
CA ALA A 514 -6.86 -0.76 0.53
C ALA A 514 -7.11 -1.71 -0.66
N MET A 515 -8.17 -1.46 -1.43
CA MET A 515 -8.49 -2.27 -2.61
C MET A 515 -7.48 -2.07 -3.75
N ALA A 516 -6.96 -0.86 -3.94
CA ALA A 516 -5.91 -0.56 -4.92
C ALA A 516 -4.64 -1.35 -4.62
N LEU A 517 -4.18 -1.33 -3.36
CA LEU A 517 -3.02 -2.11 -2.95
C LEU A 517 -3.25 -3.61 -3.11
N LEU A 518 -4.40 -4.13 -2.67
CA LEU A 518 -4.70 -5.56 -2.87
C LEU A 518 -4.70 -5.93 -4.35
N TYR A 519 -5.33 -5.13 -5.21
CA TYR A 519 -5.39 -5.36 -6.66
C TYR A 519 -3.99 -5.37 -7.28
N VAL A 520 -3.17 -4.36 -7.00
CA VAL A 520 -1.80 -4.26 -7.53
C VAL A 520 -0.94 -5.45 -7.08
N MET A 521 -1.03 -5.83 -5.81
CA MET A 521 -0.24 -6.94 -5.25
C MET A 521 -0.71 -8.31 -5.74
N GLN A 522 -2.00 -8.46 -6.04
CA GLN A 522 -2.50 -9.66 -6.71
C GLN A 522 -2.05 -9.70 -8.17
N TRP A 523 -2.16 -8.58 -8.90
CA TRP A 523 -1.82 -8.53 -10.31
C TRP A 523 -0.33 -8.76 -10.55
N SER A 524 0.53 -8.19 -9.71
CA SER A 524 1.97 -8.41 -9.78
C SER A 524 2.42 -9.80 -9.29
N GLY A 525 1.54 -10.59 -8.68
CA GLY A 525 1.87 -11.93 -8.14
C GLY A 525 2.57 -11.92 -6.78
N HIS A 526 2.65 -10.79 -6.08
CA HIS A 526 3.42 -10.61 -4.85
C HIS A 526 2.54 -10.55 -3.58
N ILE A 527 1.35 -11.15 -3.60
CA ILE A 527 0.42 -11.08 -2.47
C ILE A 527 0.99 -11.61 -1.13
N LYS A 528 1.95 -12.55 -1.18
CA LYS A 528 2.63 -13.08 0.01
C LYS A 528 3.73 -12.16 0.55
N ASP A 529 4.20 -11.23 -0.27
CA ASP A 529 5.15 -10.19 0.08
C ASP A 529 4.47 -8.90 0.56
N PHE A 530 3.18 -8.75 0.31
CA PHE A 530 2.38 -7.65 0.83
C PHE A 530 2.14 -7.81 2.34
N LEU A 531 2.94 -7.11 3.15
CA LEU A 531 2.98 -7.28 4.60
C LEU A 531 3.06 -5.94 5.33
N GLY A 532 2.41 -5.86 6.49
CA GLY A 532 2.64 -4.81 7.48
C GLY A 532 3.71 -5.19 8.51
N VAL A 533 3.68 -4.50 9.65
CA VAL A 533 4.64 -4.69 10.76
C VAL A 533 4.64 -6.13 11.29
N ARG A 534 3.45 -6.75 11.45
CA ARG A 534 3.35 -8.10 12.01
C ARG A 534 3.95 -9.14 11.07
N GLY A 535 3.58 -9.11 9.78
CA GLY A 535 4.20 -9.97 8.78
C GLY A 535 5.72 -9.80 8.71
N MET A 536 6.24 -8.57 8.84
CA MET A 536 7.68 -8.33 8.87
C MET A 536 8.36 -8.88 10.13
N ARG A 537 7.73 -8.78 11.32
CA ARG A 537 8.21 -9.44 12.55
C ARG A 537 8.29 -10.96 12.39
N GLN A 538 7.31 -11.57 11.71
CA GLN A 538 7.31 -13.01 11.41
C GLN A 538 8.47 -13.38 10.47
N ARG A 539 8.68 -12.62 9.38
CA ARG A 539 9.85 -12.84 8.49
C ARG A 539 11.19 -12.68 9.20
N LEU A 540 11.29 -11.72 10.11
CA LEU A 540 12.48 -11.53 10.94
C LEU A 540 12.73 -12.76 11.82
N ALA A 541 11.68 -13.29 12.47
CA ALA A 541 11.77 -14.50 13.27
C ALA A 541 12.20 -15.72 12.43
N ASP A 542 11.63 -15.89 11.24
CA ASP A 542 12.03 -16.94 10.30
C ASP A 542 13.49 -16.81 9.86
N LEU A 543 13.97 -15.59 9.59
CA LEU A 543 15.39 -15.34 9.26
C LEU A 543 16.33 -15.61 10.44
N LEU A 544 15.89 -15.33 11.67
CA LEU A 544 16.64 -15.72 12.87
C LEU A 544 16.72 -17.24 12.98
N LEU A 545 15.61 -17.96 12.79
CA LEU A 545 15.62 -19.43 12.77
C LEU A 545 16.52 -19.98 11.66
N ALA A 546 16.45 -19.42 10.46
CA ALA A 546 17.32 -19.80 9.35
C ALA A 546 18.81 -19.54 9.65
N SER A 547 19.13 -18.46 10.38
CA SER A 547 20.51 -18.13 10.75
C SER A 547 21.12 -19.08 11.79
N GLN A 548 20.28 -19.77 12.56
CA GLN A 548 20.71 -20.80 13.51
C GLN A 548 20.89 -22.16 12.83
N GLN A 549 20.32 -22.35 11.63
CA GLN A 549 20.50 -23.55 10.83
C GLN A 549 21.75 -23.43 9.94
N PRO A 550 22.40 -24.55 9.55
CA PRO A 550 23.51 -24.50 8.61
C PRO A 550 23.08 -23.90 7.26
N GLU A 551 23.80 -22.88 6.79
CA GLU A 551 23.49 -22.21 5.52
C GLU A 551 23.92 -23.08 4.32
N PRO A 552 23.06 -23.23 3.29
CA PRO A 552 23.43 -23.95 2.07
C PRO A 552 24.56 -23.23 1.31
N THR A 553 25.44 -24.01 0.69
CA THR A 553 26.58 -23.49 -0.07
C THR A 553 26.13 -22.82 -1.38
N LYS A 554 26.43 -21.53 -1.54
CA LYS A 554 26.19 -20.71 -2.77
C LYS A 554 27.12 -21.09 -3.92
N LEU A 555 27.09 -20.40 -5.08
CA LEU A 555 27.98 -20.67 -6.23
C LEU A 555 29.46 -20.74 -5.83
N TYR A 556 29.94 -19.72 -5.13
CA TYR A 556 31.27 -19.67 -4.52
C TYR A 556 31.22 -18.90 -3.18
N PRO A 557 32.17 -19.15 -2.26
CA PRO A 557 32.27 -18.36 -1.04
C PRO A 557 32.70 -16.92 -1.35
N GLY A 558 31.94 -15.92 -0.91
CA GLY A 558 32.29 -14.52 -1.11
C GLY A 558 33.52 -14.10 -0.31
N THR A 559 34.46 -13.41 -0.95
CA THR A 559 35.63 -12.80 -0.29
C THR A 559 35.55 -11.27 -0.35
N ARG A 560 36.45 -10.57 0.34
CA ARG A 560 36.48 -9.09 0.29
C ARG A 560 36.96 -8.57 -1.08
N GLU A 561 37.79 -9.34 -1.77
CA GLU A 561 38.29 -9.07 -3.12
C GLU A 561 37.18 -9.32 -4.14
N ILE A 562 36.59 -10.51 -4.11
CA ILE A 562 35.53 -10.97 -5.02
C ILE A 562 34.33 -11.43 -4.18
N PRO A 563 33.41 -10.53 -3.79
CA PRO A 563 32.20 -10.91 -3.07
C PRO A 563 31.31 -11.77 -3.96
N ASN A 564 30.50 -12.64 -3.37
CA ASN A 564 29.43 -13.33 -4.11
C ASN A 564 28.22 -12.39 -4.17
N PRO A 565 27.68 -12.04 -5.35
CA PRO A 565 26.48 -11.20 -5.46
C PRO A 565 25.21 -11.86 -4.88
N GLU A 566 25.15 -13.18 -4.77
CA GLU A 566 24.01 -13.90 -4.17
C GLU A 566 23.81 -13.54 -2.69
N TYR A 567 22.56 -13.25 -2.29
CA TYR A 567 22.24 -12.87 -0.90
C TYR A 567 22.33 -14.06 0.06
N THR A 568 23.03 -13.86 1.17
CA THR A 568 23.13 -14.82 2.29
C THR A 568 22.04 -14.58 3.34
N VAL A 569 21.85 -15.55 4.25
CA VAL A 569 20.87 -15.42 5.35
C VAL A 569 21.18 -14.20 6.24
N ALA A 570 22.46 -13.97 6.55
CA ALA A 570 22.90 -12.81 7.34
C ALA A 570 22.61 -11.47 6.64
N GLU A 571 22.80 -11.40 5.33
CA GLU A 571 22.49 -10.21 4.54
C GLU A 571 20.98 -9.95 4.52
N ARG A 572 20.18 -10.99 4.23
CA ARG A 572 18.71 -10.91 4.25
C ARG A 572 18.18 -10.50 5.62
N LEU A 573 18.73 -11.04 6.71
CA LEU A 573 18.38 -10.64 8.08
C LEU A 573 18.70 -9.16 8.33
N GLY A 574 19.90 -8.69 7.97
CA GLY A 574 20.27 -7.27 8.08
C GLY A 574 19.36 -6.35 7.25
N MET A 575 18.93 -6.77 6.07
CA MET A 575 17.97 -6.05 5.23
C MET A 575 16.58 -6.02 5.87
N HIS A 576 16.07 -7.15 6.38
CA HIS A 576 14.74 -7.21 7.01
C HIS A 576 14.66 -6.45 8.34
N VAL A 577 15.76 -6.30 9.08
CA VAL A 577 15.82 -5.37 10.23
C VAL A 577 15.60 -3.92 9.77
N GLN A 578 16.19 -3.52 8.62
CA GLN A 578 15.94 -2.20 8.05
C GLN A 578 14.50 -2.05 7.58
N TYR A 579 13.92 -3.10 7.01
CA TYR A 579 12.53 -3.05 6.53
C TYR A 579 11.55 -2.89 7.69
N LEU A 580 11.78 -3.59 8.80
CA LEU A 580 10.97 -3.44 10.01
C LEU A 580 11.06 -2.03 10.59
N ALA A 581 12.25 -1.42 10.55
CA ALA A 581 12.43 -0.02 10.95
C ALA A 581 11.69 0.96 10.03
N GLN A 582 11.72 0.72 8.71
CA GLN A 582 11.00 1.52 7.73
C GLN A 582 9.48 1.47 7.92
N LEU A 583 8.95 0.34 8.38
CA LEU A 583 7.52 0.16 8.69
C LEU A 583 7.07 0.85 9.99
N HIS A 584 7.95 1.65 10.62
CA HIS A 584 7.70 2.38 11.86
C HIS A 584 7.27 1.49 13.04
N ASP A 585 7.92 0.34 13.18
CA ASP A 585 7.71 -0.53 14.33
C ASP A 585 8.06 0.20 15.66
N PRO A 586 7.14 0.25 16.64
CA PRO A 586 7.38 0.96 17.89
C PRO A 586 8.48 0.34 18.77
N ASP A 587 8.75 -0.95 18.60
CA ASP A 587 9.71 -1.74 19.38
C ASP A 587 11.03 -1.94 18.63
N ILE A 588 11.27 -1.22 17.52
CA ILE A 588 12.45 -1.43 16.68
C ILE A 588 13.77 -1.23 17.43
N SER A 589 13.91 -0.17 18.24
CA SER A 589 15.13 0.07 19.01
C SER A 589 15.42 -1.07 19.99
N LEU A 590 14.39 -1.60 20.65
CA LEU A 590 14.53 -2.74 21.57
C LEU A 590 14.90 -4.03 20.82
N THR A 591 14.31 -4.24 19.64
CA THR A 591 14.62 -5.37 18.78
C THR A 591 16.09 -5.33 18.34
N ILE A 592 16.58 -4.16 17.92
CA ILE A 592 18.00 -3.95 17.56
C ILE A 592 18.91 -4.23 18.76
N GLN A 593 18.61 -3.67 19.94
CA GLN A 593 19.42 -3.87 21.15
C GLN A 593 19.52 -5.35 21.55
N ARG A 594 18.45 -6.12 21.38
CA ARG A 594 18.45 -7.57 21.66
C ARG A 594 19.22 -8.38 20.62
N LEU A 595 19.20 -7.96 19.35
CA LEU A 595 19.84 -8.67 18.26
C LEU A 595 21.35 -8.40 18.17
N LEU A 596 21.78 -7.17 18.51
CA LEU A 596 23.15 -6.70 18.33
C LEU A 596 24.24 -7.60 18.95
N PRO A 597 24.09 -8.15 20.17
CA PRO A 597 25.16 -8.92 20.82
C PRO A 597 25.52 -10.23 20.11
N VAL A 598 24.57 -10.82 19.37
CA VAL A 598 24.72 -12.11 18.67
C VAL A 598 24.83 -11.95 17.15
N ALA A 599 24.78 -10.72 16.66
CA ALA A 599 24.70 -10.40 15.23
C ALA A 599 26.06 -10.48 14.52
N SER A 600 26.05 -10.99 13.28
CA SER A 600 27.19 -10.92 12.36
C SER A 600 27.35 -9.53 11.73
N ALA A 601 28.48 -9.24 11.07
CA ALA A 601 28.78 -7.90 10.55
C ALA A 601 27.71 -7.34 9.57
N PRO A 602 27.16 -8.11 8.60
CA PRO A 602 26.07 -7.61 7.75
C PRO A 602 24.79 -7.29 8.55
N VAL A 603 24.49 -8.08 9.59
CA VAL A 603 23.35 -7.85 10.47
C VAL A 603 23.56 -6.58 11.31
N ARG A 604 24.77 -6.34 11.82
CA ARG A 604 25.10 -5.11 12.55
C ARG A 604 25.06 -3.87 11.65
N MET A 605 25.47 -3.97 10.38
CA MET A 605 25.25 -2.91 9.38
C MET A 605 23.77 -2.64 9.15
N GLY A 606 22.96 -3.69 9.00
CA GLY A 606 21.50 -3.58 8.93
C GLY A 606 20.91 -2.89 10.16
N CYS A 607 21.35 -3.27 11.37
CA CYS A 607 20.96 -2.63 12.62
C CYS A 607 21.36 -1.15 12.68
N ALA A 608 22.55 -0.79 12.22
CA ALA A 608 23.01 0.59 12.17
C ALA A 608 22.13 1.44 11.22
N LYS A 609 21.83 0.91 10.03
CA LYS A 609 20.91 1.55 9.08
C LYS A 609 19.50 1.68 9.64
N ALA A 610 18.99 0.62 10.28
CA ALA A 610 17.68 0.62 10.93
C ALA A 610 17.59 1.67 12.04
N ALA A 611 18.63 1.83 12.87
CA ALA A 611 18.69 2.88 13.88
C ALA A 611 18.68 4.28 13.27
N LEU A 612 19.36 4.49 12.13
CA LEU A 612 19.31 5.75 11.39
C LEU A 612 17.91 6.03 10.81
N ILE A 613 17.25 5.01 10.23
CA ILE A 613 15.88 5.11 9.70
C ILE A 613 14.90 5.49 10.82
N ALA A 614 14.99 4.83 11.98
CA ALA A 614 14.17 5.11 13.16
C ALA A 614 14.50 6.46 13.85
N GLY A 615 15.61 7.10 13.48
CA GLY A 615 16.05 8.38 14.05
C GLY A 615 16.72 8.26 15.43
N ASP A 616 17.13 7.05 15.86
CA ASP A 616 17.82 6.80 17.12
C ASP A 616 19.34 6.99 16.95
N ARG A 617 19.76 8.25 17.02
CA ARG A 617 21.16 8.68 16.84
C ARG A 617 22.09 8.13 17.93
N GLU A 618 21.58 7.91 19.13
CA GLU A 618 22.33 7.42 20.28
C GLU A 618 22.63 5.93 20.09
N LEU A 619 21.61 5.14 19.74
CA LEU A 619 21.76 3.74 19.38
C LEU A 619 22.68 3.54 18.19
N PHE A 620 22.57 4.38 17.15
CA PHE A 620 23.50 4.35 16.02
C PHE A 620 24.95 4.55 16.46
N ARG A 621 25.24 5.57 17.29
CA ARG A 621 26.60 5.79 17.81
C ARG A 621 27.08 4.59 18.63
N HIS A 622 26.22 4.01 19.46
CA HIS A 622 26.56 2.82 20.23
C HIS A 622 26.96 1.65 19.31
N ILE A 623 26.17 1.39 18.26
CA ILE A 623 26.48 0.34 17.27
C ILE A 623 27.84 0.60 16.61
N VAL A 624 28.09 1.81 16.10
CA VAL A 624 29.35 2.13 15.39
C VAL A 624 30.57 2.05 16.29
N SER A 625 30.46 2.49 17.55
CA SER A 625 31.55 2.44 18.53
C SER A 625 31.82 1.02 19.04
N SER A 626 30.79 0.15 19.07
CA SER A 626 30.94 -1.28 19.37
C SER A 626 31.47 -2.10 18.18
N GLU A 627 31.36 -1.59 16.96
CA GLU A 627 31.80 -2.29 15.75
C GLU A 627 33.35 -2.36 15.72
N PRO A 628 33.94 -3.55 15.50
CA PRO A 628 35.37 -3.67 15.33
C PRO A 628 35.92 -2.84 14.16
N PRO A 629 37.17 -2.33 14.24
CA PRO A 629 37.79 -1.59 13.15
C PRO A 629 37.84 -2.39 11.85
N GLY A 630 37.31 -1.82 10.77
CA GLY A 630 37.29 -2.47 9.47
C GLY A 630 36.50 -1.71 8.41
N ARG A 631 36.36 -2.32 7.23
CA ARG A 631 35.58 -1.74 6.12
C ARG A 631 34.13 -1.52 6.53
N MET A 632 33.54 -2.42 7.31
CA MET A 632 32.16 -2.29 7.77
C MET A 632 31.96 -1.01 8.60
N GLN A 633 32.75 -0.81 9.67
CA GLN A 633 32.72 0.43 10.47
C GLN A 633 33.01 1.67 9.61
N THR A 634 33.95 1.57 8.65
CA THR A 634 34.25 2.67 7.72
C THR A 634 33.01 3.07 6.92
N TYR A 635 32.27 2.11 6.36
CA TYR A 635 31.03 2.40 5.64
C TYR A 635 29.92 2.87 6.58
N MET A 636 29.78 2.30 7.78
CA MET A 636 28.79 2.77 8.77
C MET A 636 28.99 4.27 9.07
N THR A 637 30.23 4.70 9.30
CA THR A 637 30.52 6.12 9.54
C THR A 637 30.26 6.99 8.31
N LYS A 638 30.35 6.45 7.09
CA LYS A 638 30.05 7.19 5.83
C LYS A 638 28.56 7.36 5.57
N LEU A 639 27.69 6.56 6.19
CA LEU A 639 26.23 6.65 6.00
C LEU A 639 25.65 7.99 6.45
N VAL A 640 26.26 8.63 7.45
CA VAL A 640 25.70 9.83 8.09
C VAL A 640 26.61 11.05 7.90
N ARG A 641 25.99 12.22 7.74
CA ARG A 641 26.70 13.49 7.84
C ARG A 641 27.18 13.69 9.27
N LYS A 642 28.50 13.71 9.45
CA LYS A 642 29.18 13.82 10.75
C LYS A 642 30.21 14.94 10.75
N ARG A 643 30.53 15.46 11.94
CA ARG A 643 31.58 16.47 12.15
C ARG A 643 32.96 15.85 11.97
N LYS A 644 33.28 14.81 12.75
CA LYS A 644 34.50 14.01 12.59
C LYS A 644 34.19 12.51 12.73
N THR A 645 35.05 11.66 12.18
CA THR A 645 34.91 10.19 12.30
C THR A 645 35.12 9.71 13.74
N ARG A 646 36.05 10.33 14.48
CA ARG A 646 36.31 10.02 15.90
C ARG A 646 35.09 10.20 16.80
N ASP A 647 34.17 11.10 16.45
CA ASP A 647 32.93 11.33 17.19
C ASP A 647 32.02 10.09 17.27
N LEU A 648 32.19 9.16 16.31
CA LEU A 648 31.45 7.91 16.19
C LEU A 648 32.29 6.68 16.53
N VAL A 649 33.57 6.66 16.15
CA VAL A 649 34.46 5.50 16.32
C VAL A 649 34.99 5.40 17.74
N ASP A 650 35.39 6.52 18.34
CA ASP A 650 36.01 6.53 19.65
C ASP A 650 34.88 6.36 20.70
N ALA A 651 34.75 5.15 21.25
CA ALA A 651 33.78 4.84 22.30
C ALA A 651 34.07 5.68 23.56
N GLU A 652 35.33 5.64 23.98
CA GLU A 652 35.91 6.47 25.03
C GLU A 652 36.61 7.69 24.42
N PRO A 653 36.50 8.89 25.04
CA PRO A 653 37.19 10.07 24.55
C PRO A 653 38.70 9.85 24.44
N ARG A 654 39.25 10.00 23.23
CA ARG A 654 40.68 9.93 23.00
C ARG A 654 41.35 11.26 23.34
N LEU A 655 42.46 11.21 24.08
CA LEU A 655 43.26 12.39 24.39
C LEU A 655 43.89 12.97 23.11
N LEU A 656 43.56 14.21 22.80
CA LEU A 656 44.03 14.94 21.62
C LEU A 656 44.46 16.34 22.04
N GLU A 657 45.73 16.68 21.86
CA GLU A 657 46.27 18.00 22.25
C GLU A 657 45.97 18.34 23.73
N ASP A 658 46.11 17.33 24.61
CA ASP A 658 45.82 17.42 26.05
C ASP A 658 44.34 17.71 26.39
N GLN A 659 43.43 17.50 25.44
CA GLN A 659 41.99 17.67 25.60
C GLN A 659 41.21 16.40 25.25
N TYR A 660 40.11 16.18 25.97
CA TYR A 660 39.13 15.13 25.67
C TYR A 660 37.94 15.73 24.92
N GLU A 661 37.66 15.22 23.73
CA GLU A 661 36.46 15.59 22.97
C GLU A 661 35.28 14.67 23.36
N PHE A 662 34.21 15.24 23.91
CA PHE A 662 32.97 14.52 24.22
C PHE A 662 31.93 14.70 23.12
N ALA A 663 31.75 13.68 22.28
CA ALA A 663 30.81 13.72 21.17
C ALA A 663 29.42 13.16 21.49
N ALA A 664 29.22 12.52 22.65
CA ALA A 664 27.92 11.94 23.03
C ALA A 664 26.76 12.94 22.92
N PRO A 665 26.89 14.22 23.37
CA PRO A 665 25.83 15.21 23.24
C PRO A 665 25.39 15.52 21.79
N LEU A 666 26.27 15.32 20.80
CA LEU A 666 25.97 15.54 19.38
C LEU A 666 25.08 14.43 18.78
N TRP A 667 25.05 13.27 19.44
CA TRP A 667 24.35 12.07 19.01
C TRP A 667 23.20 11.69 19.95
N THR A 668 23.01 12.39 21.06
CA THR A 668 21.79 12.35 21.87
C THR A 668 20.75 13.36 21.37
N LYS A 669 19.46 13.02 21.47
CA LYS A 669 18.34 13.90 21.06
C LYS A 669 18.39 15.23 21.85
N ARG A 670 18.35 16.38 21.17
CA ARG A 670 18.19 17.70 21.83
C ARG A 670 16.92 17.65 22.68
N GLY A 671 17.06 17.80 24.01
CA GLY A 671 15.92 17.87 24.94
C GLY A 671 15.84 16.80 26.04
N LYS A 672 16.71 15.78 26.08
CA LYS A 672 16.92 15.03 27.33
C LYS A 672 17.78 15.90 28.24
N ARG A 673 17.18 16.40 29.34
CA ARG A 673 17.86 17.14 30.41
C ARG A 673 19.09 16.33 30.84
N LEU A 674 20.28 16.90 30.68
CA LEU A 674 21.50 16.35 31.30
C LEU A 674 21.25 16.33 32.81
N ASP A 675 21.41 15.15 33.41
CA ASP A 675 21.26 15.00 34.86
C ASP A 675 22.35 15.84 35.55
N SER A 676 21.99 16.64 36.54
CA SER A 676 22.95 17.53 37.24
C SER A 676 24.06 16.76 37.97
N ASN A 677 23.92 15.44 38.05
CA ASN A 677 24.87 14.52 38.68
C ASN A 677 25.87 13.90 37.69
N THR A 678 25.74 14.14 36.38
CA THR A 678 26.79 13.77 35.42
C THR A 678 27.82 14.89 35.32
N LEU A 679 29.08 14.55 35.03
CA LEU A 679 30.15 15.53 34.74
C LEU A 679 29.71 16.57 33.71
N GLU A 680 28.85 16.17 32.77
CA GLU A 680 28.25 17.02 31.73
C GLU A 680 27.26 18.06 32.31
N GLY A 681 26.43 17.67 33.29
CA GLY A 681 25.55 18.59 34.02
C GLY A 681 26.30 19.60 34.90
N VAL A 682 27.47 19.22 35.42
CA VAL A 682 28.35 20.09 36.22
C VAL A 682 29.01 21.17 35.34
N VAL A 683 29.42 20.82 34.10
CA VAL A 683 30.03 21.76 33.15
C VAL A 683 29.00 22.77 32.60
N GLU A 684 27.75 22.35 32.35
CA GLU A 684 26.67 23.27 31.97
C GLU A 684 26.25 24.20 33.13
N ALA A 685 26.33 23.73 34.39
CA ALA A 685 26.09 24.56 35.57
C ALA A 685 27.21 25.59 35.80
N GLN A 686 28.47 25.23 35.56
CA GLN A 686 29.60 26.16 35.70
C GLN A 686 29.59 27.27 34.65
N SER A 687 29.23 26.96 33.40
CA SER A 687 29.13 27.96 32.32
C SER A 687 28.00 28.98 32.52
N ARG A 688 26.98 28.67 33.33
CA ARG A 688 25.92 29.63 33.71
C ARG A 688 26.29 30.51 34.91
N LEU A 689 27.33 30.15 35.67
CA LEU A 689 27.81 30.92 36.82
C LEU A 689 28.92 31.92 36.46
N SER A 690 29.43 31.89 35.22
CA SER A 690 30.44 32.81 34.70
C SER A 690 29.93 33.75 33.60
N GLY A 691 28.61 33.94 33.50
CA GLY A 691 27.96 34.89 32.60
C GLY A 691 27.81 36.28 33.22
#